data_AF-S9UKF8-F1
#
_entry.id   AF-S9UKF8-F1
#
_cell.length_a   1.000
_cell.length_b   1.000
_cell.length_c   1.000
_cell.angle_alpha   90.00
_cell.angle_beta   90.00
_cell.angle_gamma   90.00
#
_symmetry.space_group_name_H-M   'P 1'
#
loop_
_entity.id
_entity.type
_entity.pdbx_description
1 polymer ?
#
loop_
_entity_poly.entity_id
_entity_poly.type
_entity_poly.pdbx_seq_one_letter_code
_entity_poly.pdbx_strand_id
1 'polypeptide(L)'
;MLNVNAKAFVPPTEVAPPPFQENIIYRYRIDTSINKYPDVVKDVQRLNNIPSLLTTRRLFAVKGDLDEESLRYFVEQNILPVANNPENENTSPSSGFLLSRTLLSLNVDMHSVFALNDAPGLLVRLDFPKEFGGEVNMPLNYAWDAFYSLVNRDHRVTAFGYSRSRIGVSSSKESGTYCHYFFVSCVDKKNDRALFSPAELSGLRAPVQRIVSVSSIVPFTCSYRTPVSVVITLGKKAKESLRSEMVADFSFNCACSFDNIEETYESLSLFEESFLDTLNNNCKWERTYIYHLSFDSDIPKEKSLVAVPIWDAIYFVGNICDDCACNIAGVSFSASESGVGVEQLLLRNKEAPFFVNATLSDIMEKKLSVDTTNTLFGGIPQHIRRPFSRPLHQLAIRAISAFITNKDFSFPKEKSITRKTFSDVANAFSKSTYVAKKKCIGTQVLIGTDSYGNLFGVEIDTLSTFALPDCFGGVASRIPECVFVAVLSPSYRNLMEYRIILQDVLVFQGSDVTDTPFSERWGYVESLYIDDEDSWRHASADHVVILRARHVPFDKIQDLLSPLPSDHCTRGLVFLCSTEEISDSHKAETKQTFLWTPPESISLFFRVSKTVEVADNDQVKKALLEVVDAETDKYAPYEDEYVEYYLSAFPDVKKGSIVECLLCRDENDAHWWDILQAFSPDAKKVSTYNEVDEFVHSPSVTQKEVLWLLNASSYVCERCGRVNDKGMRNERHNSYWCHFCWIETGHGDCVYCGRTFALGMLHEQSHLFYCENCWTCFSTWNTEAERGYHVPPPPNAKITQQVTTRCISLLIDMVNTKVPTNDVLDLCCGGSVVRKWMRNKTDRYLGIDNQSTIVDSMRESIHSSKELLPNARYNVICADVFSKDLWMETITKVHPRQFHTIACFSGLHHAFVNEEQARIFVGSVANALVPGGGFLGLFIDADILHARGKTFSNSIVQSKWEDSAVPRIGNHFTITVEGEEEREVNVVPMDFLIAVATEYGMTVMTEACQTLGDLVEKDPNWTKVPSAEEREYLGVLRSFAFKKDSTHQLPSTQPSKVQNDSRN
;
A
#
# COMPACT_ATOMS: atom_id res chain seq x y z
N MET A 1 78.79 -6.08 -0.82
CA MET A 1 77.36 -6.38 -0.60
C MET A 1 76.51 -6.38 -1.88
N LEU A 2 76.83 -5.60 -2.92
CA LEU A 2 76.14 -5.67 -4.23
C LEU A 2 76.14 -7.09 -4.86
N ASN A 3 77.18 -7.90 -4.61
CA ASN A 3 77.34 -9.23 -5.23
C ASN A 3 76.46 -10.36 -4.66
N VAL A 4 75.74 -10.17 -3.54
CA VAL A 4 74.96 -11.28 -2.94
C VAL A 4 73.60 -11.42 -3.63
N ASN A 5 72.92 -10.31 -3.91
CA ASN A 5 71.63 -10.35 -4.62
C ASN A 5 71.80 -10.71 -6.10
N ALA A 6 72.93 -10.37 -6.73
CA ALA A 6 73.23 -10.78 -8.11
C ALA A 6 73.21 -12.31 -8.30
N LYS A 7 73.57 -13.09 -7.26
CA LYS A 7 73.49 -14.56 -7.28
C LYS A 7 72.07 -15.13 -7.24
N ALA A 8 71.06 -14.32 -6.93
CA ALA A 8 69.65 -14.73 -7.01
C ALA A 8 69.02 -14.52 -8.40
N PHE A 9 69.74 -13.87 -9.33
CA PHE A 9 69.31 -13.63 -10.72
C PHE A 9 69.96 -14.59 -11.73
N VAL A 10 70.68 -15.62 -11.26
CA VAL A 10 71.31 -16.64 -12.10
C VAL A 10 70.93 -18.01 -11.52
N PRO A 11 70.40 -18.95 -12.32
CA PRO A 11 70.11 -20.29 -11.83
C PRO A 11 71.40 -21.01 -11.36
N PRO A 12 71.37 -21.76 -10.25
CA PRO A 12 72.57 -22.32 -9.66
C PRO A 12 73.03 -23.59 -10.42
N THR A 13 73.95 -23.43 -11.36
CA THR A 13 74.72 -24.53 -11.96
C THR A 13 76.21 -24.18 -12.06
N GLU A 14 77.08 -25.15 -11.77
CA GLU A 14 78.55 -24.96 -11.68
C GLU A 14 79.26 -25.02 -13.05
N VAL A 15 78.53 -24.86 -14.14
CA VAL A 15 79.07 -24.80 -15.51
C VAL A 15 78.87 -23.37 -16.02
N ALA A 16 79.87 -22.84 -16.73
CA ALA A 16 79.78 -21.50 -17.31
C ALA A 16 78.47 -21.36 -18.11
N PRO A 17 77.70 -20.28 -17.90
CA PRO A 17 76.39 -20.16 -18.54
C PRO A 17 76.56 -20.20 -20.05
N PRO A 18 75.69 -20.90 -20.79
CA PRO A 18 75.63 -20.72 -22.23
C PRO A 18 75.35 -19.24 -22.54
N PRO A 19 75.77 -18.71 -23.71
CA PRO A 19 75.34 -17.38 -24.12
C PRO A 19 73.82 -17.30 -24.03
N PHE A 20 73.31 -16.19 -23.48
CA PHE A 20 71.86 -15.97 -23.29
C PHE A 20 71.12 -16.32 -24.57
N GLN A 21 70.27 -17.35 -24.52
CA GLN A 21 69.36 -17.64 -25.63
C GLN A 21 68.32 -16.53 -25.69
N GLU A 22 68.25 -15.87 -26.83
CA GLU A 22 67.16 -14.93 -27.14
C GLU A 22 65.82 -15.69 -27.08
N ASN A 23 64.77 -15.03 -26.57
CA ASN A 23 63.37 -15.50 -26.52
C ASN A 23 62.97 -16.49 -25.38
N ILE A 24 63.27 -16.16 -24.11
CA ILE A 24 62.76 -16.87 -22.90
C ILE A 24 62.09 -15.86 -21.93
N ILE A 25 60.96 -16.19 -21.29
CA ILE A 25 60.25 -15.28 -20.35
C ILE A 25 60.51 -15.68 -18.87
N TYR A 26 61.27 -14.90 -18.10
CA TYR A 26 61.72 -15.24 -16.73
C TYR A 26 61.07 -14.44 -15.59
N ARG A 27 60.40 -15.08 -14.62
CA ARG A 27 59.53 -14.45 -13.60
C ARG A 27 60.22 -14.03 -12.28
N TYR A 28 59.91 -12.83 -11.77
CA TYR A 28 60.29 -12.27 -10.46
C TYR A 28 59.14 -11.47 -9.82
N ARG A 29 59.18 -11.15 -8.52
CA ARG A 29 58.13 -10.41 -7.77
C ARG A 29 58.45 -8.91 -7.56
N ILE A 30 57.43 -8.03 -7.70
CA ILE A 30 57.46 -6.61 -7.28
C ILE A 30 56.68 -6.48 -5.96
N ASP A 31 56.96 -5.47 -5.14
CA ASP A 31 56.11 -5.12 -3.99
C ASP A 31 55.95 -3.59 -3.89
N THR A 32 54.82 -3.08 -4.42
CA THR A 32 54.47 -1.66 -4.36
C THR A 32 53.07 -1.45 -3.78
N SER A 33 52.91 -0.33 -3.06
CA SER A 33 51.62 0.08 -2.46
C SER A 33 50.48 -0.03 -3.46
N ILE A 34 49.43 -0.74 -3.07
CA ILE A 34 48.18 -0.85 -3.85
C ILE A 34 47.43 0.49 -3.80
N ASN A 35 47.53 1.23 -2.70
CA ASN A 35 47.03 2.60 -2.59
C ASN A 35 47.87 3.51 -3.51
N LYS A 36 47.21 4.22 -4.43
CA LYS A 36 47.79 5.37 -5.12
C LYS A 36 47.38 6.65 -4.41
N TYR A 37 48.33 7.54 -4.16
CA TYR A 37 48.02 8.86 -3.59
C TYR A 37 48.38 9.97 -4.58
N PRO A 38 47.59 11.07 -4.62
CA PRO A 38 48.02 12.29 -5.27
C PRO A 38 49.16 12.91 -4.46
N ASP A 39 50.30 13.16 -5.10
CA ASP A 39 51.50 13.72 -4.45
C ASP A 39 52.23 14.69 -5.39
N VAL A 40 52.16 15.98 -5.06
CA VAL A 40 52.67 17.10 -5.85
C VAL A 40 54.13 17.44 -5.51
N VAL A 41 54.67 16.88 -4.41
CA VAL A 41 56.00 17.25 -3.94
C VAL A 41 57.05 16.80 -4.95
N LYS A 42 57.82 17.77 -5.48
CA LYS A 42 59.01 17.56 -6.31
C LYS A 42 60.16 16.98 -5.48
N ASP A 43 59.96 15.79 -4.96
CA ASP A 43 60.95 15.04 -4.21
C ASP A 43 61.92 14.39 -5.24
N VAL A 44 62.94 15.17 -5.62
CA VAL A 44 63.88 14.90 -6.75
C VAL A 44 64.58 13.53 -6.66
N GLN A 45 64.52 12.87 -5.50
CA GLN A 45 65.13 11.56 -5.25
C GLN A 45 64.12 10.39 -5.17
N ARG A 46 62.86 10.55 -5.61
CA ARG A 46 61.78 9.53 -5.45
C ARG A 46 61.14 9.00 -6.75
N LEU A 47 61.98 8.46 -7.63
CA LEU A 47 61.89 7.07 -8.13
C LEU A 47 60.61 6.61 -8.89
N ASN A 48 60.27 7.25 -10.01
CA ASN A 48 59.23 6.82 -10.97
C ASN A 48 59.76 5.97 -12.16
N ASN A 49 60.76 5.11 -11.97
CA ASN A 49 61.23 4.19 -13.03
C ASN A 49 61.72 2.83 -12.48
N ILE A 50 61.75 1.78 -13.31
CA ILE A 50 62.15 0.42 -12.91
C ILE A 50 63.53 0.37 -12.21
N PRO A 51 64.61 1.00 -12.74
CA PRO A 51 65.92 1.11 -12.06
C PRO A 51 65.85 1.69 -10.65
N SER A 52 64.94 2.64 -10.45
CA SER A 52 64.76 3.36 -9.20
C SER A 52 64.04 2.50 -8.14
N LEU A 53 63.09 1.68 -8.56
CA LEU A 53 62.43 0.68 -7.70
C LEU A 53 63.40 -0.44 -7.30
N LEU A 54 64.26 -0.87 -8.23
CA LEU A 54 65.34 -1.85 -8.00
C LEU A 54 66.35 -1.36 -6.96
N THR A 55 66.84 -0.12 -7.11
CA THR A 55 67.88 0.45 -6.24
C THR A 55 67.41 0.74 -4.81
N THR A 56 66.11 1.02 -4.59
CA THR A 56 65.55 1.18 -3.23
C THR A 56 65.10 -0.11 -2.55
N ARG A 57 65.33 -1.28 -3.17
CA ARG A 57 64.88 -2.57 -2.63
C ARG A 57 63.36 -2.63 -2.41
N ARG A 58 62.57 -1.93 -3.24
CA ARG A 58 61.11 -2.16 -3.37
C ARG A 58 60.78 -3.26 -4.38
N LEU A 59 61.79 -4.08 -4.70
CA LEU A 59 61.73 -5.23 -5.59
C LEU A 59 62.65 -6.31 -5.02
N PHE A 60 62.05 -7.35 -4.43
CA PHE A 60 62.70 -8.46 -3.75
C PHE A 60 61.73 -9.64 -3.60
N ALA A 61 62.24 -10.85 -3.42
CA ALA A 61 61.44 -12.05 -3.23
C ALA A 61 61.15 -12.30 -1.73
N VAL A 62 59.88 -12.53 -1.38
CA VAL A 62 59.39 -12.66 0.01
C VAL A 62 58.35 -13.79 0.11
N LYS A 63 58.16 -14.32 1.32
CA LYS A 63 57.16 -15.35 1.66
C LYS A 63 56.42 -14.92 2.95
N GLY A 64 55.12 -14.61 2.82
CA GLY A 64 54.18 -14.22 3.90
C GLY A 64 54.29 -12.74 4.34
N ASP A 65 53.23 -12.00 4.66
CA ASP A 65 51.75 -12.22 4.64
C ASP A 65 51.09 -10.82 4.40
N LEU A 66 49.79 -10.58 4.18
CA LEU A 66 48.52 -11.21 4.58
C LEU A 66 47.43 -10.98 3.48
N ASP A 67 46.33 -11.77 3.47
CA ASP A 67 45.34 -11.91 2.37
C ASP A 67 45.93 -12.12 0.96
N GLU A 68 47.22 -12.48 0.91
CA GLU A 68 47.85 -12.91 -0.33
C GLU A 68 47.40 -14.31 -0.74
N GLU A 69 46.71 -15.11 0.09
CA GLU A 69 46.45 -16.52 -0.21
C GLU A 69 45.63 -16.74 -1.50
N SER A 70 44.61 -15.89 -1.70
CA SER A 70 43.85 -15.72 -2.93
C SER A 70 44.73 -15.44 -4.17
N LEU A 71 45.57 -14.41 -4.08
CA LEU A 71 46.47 -13.99 -5.16
C LEU A 71 47.61 -14.98 -5.39
N ARG A 72 48.12 -15.59 -4.32
CA ARG A 72 49.15 -16.60 -4.29
C ARG A 72 48.64 -17.86 -4.97
N TYR A 73 47.39 -18.27 -4.75
CA TYR A 73 46.78 -19.37 -5.48
C TYR A 73 46.68 -19.07 -6.99
N PHE A 74 46.20 -17.87 -7.37
CA PHE A 74 46.22 -17.40 -8.77
C PHE A 74 47.65 -17.48 -9.38
N VAL A 75 48.66 -16.97 -8.67
CA VAL A 75 50.06 -16.97 -9.11
C VAL A 75 50.66 -18.38 -9.15
N GLU A 76 50.41 -19.24 -8.15
CA GLU A 76 50.92 -20.61 -8.04
C GLU A 76 50.30 -21.55 -9.08
N GLN A 77 49.03 -21.35 -9.46
CA GLN A 77 48.32 -22.23 -10.40
C GLN A 77 48.48 -21.82 -11.87
N ASN A 78 48.57 -20.52 -12.20
CA ASN A 78 48.49 -20.08 -13.61
C ASN A 78 49.67 -19.22 -14.07
N ILE A 79 50.35 -18.51 -13.16
CA ILE A 79 51.59 -17.81 -13.53
C ILE A 79 52.81 -18.74 -13.39
N LEU A 80 52.93 -19.50 -12.31
CA LEU A 80 54.11 -20.36 -12.07
C LEU A 80 54.25 -21.56 -13.04
N PRO A 81 53.19 -22.30 -13.43
CA PRO A 81 53.35 -23.54 -14.21
C PRO A 81 53.62 -23.38 -15.71
N VAL A 82 53.37 -22.22 -16.31
CA VAL A 82 53.57 -22.00 -17.75
C VAL A 82 55.08 -22.09 -18.08
N ALA A 83 55.49 -23.08 -18.88
CA ALA A 83 56.89 -23.27 -19.25
C ALA A 83 57.27 -22.50 -20.53
N ASN A 84 58.51 -22.00 -20.59
CA ASN A 84 59.08 -21.45 -21.82
C ASN A 84 59.42 -22.60 -22.79
N ASN A 85 58.64 -22.74 -23.85
CA ASN A 85 58.88 -23.76 -24.87
C ASN A 85 59.40 -23.08 -26.16
N PRO A 86 60.68 -23.24 -26.54
CA PRO A 86 61.32 -22.44 -27.60
C PRO A 86 61.12 -23.00 -29.03
N GLU A 87 60.29 -24.02 -29.22
CA GLU A 87 60.15 -24.72 -30.50
C GLU A 87 59.20 -24.01 -31.47
N ASN A 88 59.70 -22.99 -32.19
CA ASN A 88 59.37 -22.73 -33.60
C ASN A 88 60.28 -21.62 -34.18
N GLU A 89 61.15 -21.98 -35.13
CA GLU A 89 61.98 -21.03 -35.86
C GLU A 89 61.18 -20.34 -36.99
N ASN A 90 61.55 -19.07 -37.28
CA ASN A 90 61.09 -18.21 -38.38
C ASN A 90 59.81 -17.37 -38.19
N THR A 91 59.85 -16.36 -37.30
CA THR A 91 59.36 -14.99 -37.58
C THR A 91 59.96 -13.96 -36.60
N SER A 92 59.95 -12.69 -36.99
CA SER A 92 60.39 -11.45 -36.31
C SER A 92 60.43 -11.38 -34.76
N PRO A 93 61.35 -10.58 -34.17
CA PRO A 93 61.65 -10.60 -32.74
C PRO A 93 60.52 -10.03 -31.85
N SER A 94 60.11 -10.83 -30.85
CA SER A 94 59.23 -10.43 -29.75
C SER A 94 60.01 -10.43 -28.43
N SER A 95 60.30 -9.26 -27.87
CA SER A 95 60.73 -9.16 -26.47
C SER A 95 59.51 -9.26 -25.54
N GLY A 96 59.66 -9.79 -24.33
CA GLY A 96 58.52 -10.07 -23.46
C GLY A 96 58.82 -9.86 -21.99
N PHE A 97 58.46 -8.69 -21.47
CA PHE A 97 58.49 -8.42 -20.03
C PHE A 97 57.10 -8.60 -19.41
N LEU A 98 56.94 -9.57 -18.51
CA LEU A 98 55.83 -9.52 -17.57
C LEU A 98 56.04 -8.31 -16.65
N LEU A 99 55.07 -7.41 -16.58
CA LEU A 99 55.02 -6.38 -15.55
C LEU A 99 53.69 -6.52 -14.80
N SER A 100 53.77 -6.37 -13.49
CA SER A 100 52.67 -6.43 -12.55
C SER A 100 53.15 -5.79 -11.26
N ARG A 101 52.26 -5.16 -10.47
CA ARG A 101 52.64 -4.71 -9.12
C ARG A 101 53.16 -5.83 -8.22
N THR A 102 52.93 -7.09 -8.60
CA THR A 102 53.53 -8.24 -7.95
C THR A 102 54.43 -9.11 -8.83
N LEU A 103 54.71 -8.79 -10.11
CA LEU A 103 55.77 -9.47 -10.88
C LEU A 103 56.48 -8.62 -11.97
N LEU A 104 57.82 -8.69 -12.00
CA LEU A 104 58.70 -8.23 -13.09
C LEU A 104 59.27 -9.47 -13.78
N SER A 105 59.35 -9.54 -15.12
CA SER A 105 60.09 -10.60 -15.80
C SER A 105 61.19 -10.06 -16.71
N LEU A 106 62.45 -10.38 -16.45
CA LEU A 106 63.62 -9.85 -17.17
C LEU A 106 64.30 -10.94 -18.03
N ASN A 107 64.40 -10.73 -19.34
CA ASN A 107 65.26 -11.54 -20.25
C ASN A 107 66.01 -10.69 -21.29
N VAL A 108 66.29 -9.43 -20.98
CA VAL A 108 66.88 -8.50 -21.95
C VAL A 108 67.87 -7.59 -21.24
N ASP A 109 68.74 -6.94 -22.00
CA ASP A 109 69.74 -6.03 -21.46
C ASP A 109 69.11 -4.86 -20.67
N MET A 110 69.93 -4.19 -19.87
CA MET A 110 69.44 -3.10 -19.04
C MET A 110 68.88 -1.94 -19.89
N HIS A 111 69.40 -1.73 -21.12
CA HIS A 111 68.89 -0.74 -22.08
C HIS A 111 67.44 -1.00 -22.52
N SER A 112 67.08 -2.26 -22.69
CA SER A 112 65.71 -2.68 -23.04
C SER A 112 64.76 -2.53 -21.84
N VAL A 113 65.24 -2.70 -20.61
CA VAL A 113 64.49 -2.36 -19.38
C VAL A 113 64.31 -0.86 -19.22
N PHE A 114 65.31 -0.05 -19.60
CA PHE A 114 65.17 1.40 -19.63
C PHE A 114 64.09 1.81 -20.65
N ALA A 115 64.05 1.19 -21.83
CA ALA A 115 63.06 1.48 -22.88
C ALA A 115 61.60 1.27 -22.43
N LEU A 116 61.30 0.30 -21.56
CA LEU A 116 59.94 0.08 -21.03
C LEU A 116 59.36 1.27 -20.25
N ASN A 117 60.22 2.11 -19.64
CA ASN A 117 59.73 3.25 -18.85
C ASN A 117 59.06 4.31 -19.74
N ASP A 118 59.37 4.33 -21.03
CA ASP A 118 58.83 5.25 -22.02
C ASP A 118 58.08 4.52 -23.16
N ALA A 119 57.88 3.20 -23.04
CA ALA A 119 57.25 2.39 -24.08
C ALA A 119 55.72 2.54 -24.05
N PRO A 120 55.09 2.79 -25.21
CA PRO A 120 53.64 2.94 -25.31
C PRO A 120 52.93 1.62 -25.02
N GLY A 121 51.63 1.70 -24.75
CA GLY A 121 50.86 0.51 -24.44
C GLY A 121 49.36 0.72 -24.31
N LEU A 122 48.69 -0.36 -23.96
CA LEU A 122 47.26 -0.44 -23.69
C LEU A 122 47.03 -0.80 -22.22
N LEU A 123 46.17 -0.06 -21.54
CA LEU A 123 45.50 -0.46 -20.29
C LEU A 123 44.14 -1.06 -20.64
N VAL A 124 43.82 -2.21 -20.07
CA VAL A 124 42.58 -2.96 -20.29
C VAL A 124 41.89 -3.10 -18.93
N ARG A 125 40.92 -2.22 -18.63
CA ARG A 125 40.16 -2.28 -17.37
C ARG A 125 39.22 -3.47 -17.39
N LEU A 126 39.26 -4.27 -16.34
CA LEU A 126 38.51 -5.52 -16.21
C LEU A 126 37.31 -5.32 -15.30
N ASP A 127 36.19 -5.95 -15.66
CA ASP A 127 34.95 -5.90 -14.90
C ASP A 127 34.90 -7.04 -13.87
N PHE A 128 35.50 -6.79 -12.70
CA PHE A 128 35.47 -7.71 -11.56
C PHE A 128 34.73 -7.11 -10.36
N PRO A 129 34.21 -7.96 -9.45
CA PRO A 129 33.75 -7.53 -8.15
C PRO A 129 34.79 -6.63 -7.47
N LYS A 130 34.29 -5.56 -6.87
CA LYS A 130 35.07 -4.40 -6.44
C LYS A 130 35.70 -4.56 -5.05
N GLU A 131 35.25 -5.58 -4.33
CA GLU A 131 35.85 -6.14 -3.12
C GLU A 131 36.84 -7.26 -3.50
N PHE A 132 37.96 -7.36 -2.79
CA PHE A 132 38.95 -8.41 -3.04
C PHE A 132 38.68 -9.62 -2.14
N GLY A 133 38.57 -10.81 -2.72
CA GLY A 133 38.28 -12.04 -1.99
C GLY A 133 38.34 -13.30 -2.86
N GLY A 134 37.98 -14.44 -2.26
CA GLY A 134 38.06 -15.76 -2.88
C GLY A 134 37.38 -15.87 -4.26
N GLU A 135 36.24 -15.19 -4.41
CA GLU A 135 35.35 -15.24 -5.57
C GLU A 135 35.93 -14.57 -6.82
N VAL A 136 36.82 -13.59 -6.68
CA VAL A 136 37.44 -12.89 -7.83
C VAL A 136 38.53 -13.75 -8.49
N ASN A 137 39.23 -14.61 -7.74
CA ASN A 137 40.42 -15.31 -8.23
C ASN A 137 40.14 -16.29 -9.37
N MET A 138 39.04 -17.06 -9.29
CA MET A 138 38.74 -18.07 -10.29
C MET A 138 38.31 -17.44 -11.64
N PRO A 139 37.39 -16.45 -11.67
CA PRO A 139 37.14 -15.64 -12.87
C PRO A 139 38.39 -14.93 -13.42
N LEU A 140 39.22 -14.33 -12.54
CA LEU A 140 40.45 -13.67 -12.94
C LEU A 140 41.46 -14.64 -13.58
N ASN A 141 41.59 -15.87 -13.07
CA ASN A 141 42.41 -16.94 -13.69
C ASN A 141 41.95 -17.22 -15.12
N TYR A 142 40.66 -17.52 -15.33
CA TYR A 142 40.15 -17.81 -16.67
C TYR A 142 40.29 -16.64 -17.64
N ALA A 143 40.11 -15.40 -17.16
CA ALA A 143 40.34 -14.20 -17.96
C ALA A 143 41.84 -14.01 -18.30
N TRP A 144 42.73 -14.30 -17.34
CA TRP A 144 44.17 -14.24 -17.55
C TRP A 144 44.66 -15.28 -18.56
N ASP A 145 44.21 -16.53 -18.49
CA ASP A 145 44.64 -17.59 -19.42
C ASP A 145 44.22 -17.28 -20.86
N ALA A 146 43.00 -16.75 -21.04
CA ALA A 146 42.50 -16.29 -22.33
C ALA A 146 43.29 -15.06 -22.85
N PHE A 147 43.54 -14.07 -21.99
CA PHE A 147 44.35 -12.90 -22.34
C PHE A 147 45.80 -13.28 -22.69
N TYR A 148 46.43 -14.14 -21.88
CA TYR A 148 47.77 -14.68 -22.10
C TYR A 148 47.86 -15.40 -23.46
N SER A 149 46.89 -16.26 -23.75
CA SER A 149 46.82 -16.99 -25.02
C SER A 149 46.72 -16.06 -26.24
N LEU A 150 46.07 -14.90 -26.07
CA LEU A 150 45.92 -13.87 -27.09
C LEU A 150 47.21 -13.05 -27.31
N VAL A 151 47.88 -12.60 -26.25
CA VAL A 151 49.05 -11.69 -26.36
C VAL A 151 50.41 -12.40 -26.48
N ASN A 152 50.58 -13.60 -25.92
CA ASN A 152 51.90 -14.25 -25.80
C ASN A 152 52.53 -14.70 -27.13
N ARG A 153 51.79 -14.64 -28.24
CA ARG A 153 52.27 -14.97 -29.60
C ARG A 153 52.27 -13.77 -30.56
N ASP A 154 51.91 -12.59 -30.08
CA ASP A 154 51.85 -11.39 -30.92
C ASP A 154 53.21 -10.66 -30.92
N HIS A 155 53.88 -10.67 -32.06
CA HIS A 155 55.18 -10.02 -32.28
C HIS A 155 55.16 -8.49 -32.08
N ARG A 156 53.99 -7.85 -32.00
CA ARG A 156 53.84 -6.41 -31.72
C ARG A 156 54.03 -6.08 -30.24
N VAL A 157 53.90 -7.08 -29.36
CA VAL A 157 53.92 -6.95 -27.91
C VAL A 157 55.35 -7.06 -27.38
N THR A 158 55.76 -6.08 -26.55
CA THR A 158 57.07 -6.01 -25.87
C THR A 158 57.00 -6.37 -24.39
N ALA A 159 55.82 -6.16 -23.78
CA ALA A 159 55.54 -6.45 -22.39
C ALA A 159 54.03 -6.63 -22.20
N PHE A 160 53.61 -7.36 -21.20
CA PHE A 160 52.19 -7.41 -20.80
C PHE A 160 52.05 -7.86 -19.35
N GLY A 161 50.85 -7.76 -18.78
CA GLY A 161 50.59 -8.32 -17.46
C GLY A 161 49.36 -7.79 -16.78
N TYR A 162 49.35 -7.86 -15.46
CA TYR A 162 48.20 -7.55 -14.61
C TYR A 162 48.59 -6.57 -13.49
N SER A 163 47.83 -5.50 -13.34
CA SER A 163 47.98 -4.52 -12.28
C SER A 163 46.66 -4.36 -11.52
N ARG A 164 46.74 -4.12 -10.20
CA ARG A 164 45.61 -3.67 -9.39
C ARG A 164 45.96 -2.39 -8.64
N SER A 165 44.98 -1.52 -8.44
CA SER A 165 45.11 -0.33 -7.58
C SER A 165 43.87 -0.17 -6.71
N ARG A 166 44.05 0.43 -5.53
CA ARG A 166 42.95 0.76 -4.62
C ARG A 166 42.70 2.26 -4.64
N ILE A 167 41.44 2.64 -4.89
CA ILE A 167 40.93 4.02 -4.95
C ILE A 167 40.06 4.25 -3.71
N GLY A 168 39.79 5.51 -3.34
CA GLY A 168 38.79 5.81 -2.31
C GLY A 168 39.26 5.83 -0.85
N VAL A 169 40.58 5.78 -0.61
CA VAL A 169 41.16 5.71 0.75
C VAL A 169 40.72 6.92 1.59
N SER A 170 39.96 6.68 2.66
CA SER A 170 39.54 7.71 3.63
C SER A 170 40.54 7.82 4.79
N SER A 171 40.43 8.88 5.59
CA SER A 171 41.30 9.11 6.76
C SER A 171 40.95 8.24 7.98
N SER A 172 39.83 7.51 7.95
CA SER A 172 39.25 6.82 9.11
C SER A 172 38.97 5.32 8.93
N LYS A 173 39.01 4.80 7.69
CA LYS A 173 38.73 3.39 7.38
C LYS A 173 39.72 2.86 6.33
N GLU A 174 40.07 1.58 6.43
CA GLU A 174 40.83 0.87 5.39
C GLU A 174 39.97 0.51 4.14
N SER A 175 38.78 1.09 4.01
CA SER A 175 37.86 0.90 2.88
C SER A 175 38.35 1.62 1.63
N GLY A 176 38.30 0.93 0.49
CA GLY A 176 38.53 1.51 -0.83
C GLY A 176 38.39 0.46 -1.92
N THR A 177 37.82 0.86 -3.05
CA THR A 177 37.54 -0.02 -4.20
C THR A 177 38.80 -0.50 -4.91
N TYR A 178 38.86 -1.80 -5.24
CA TYR A 178 39.90 -2.35 -6.12
C TYR A 178 39.54 -2.17 -7.60
N CYS A 179 40.50 -1.70 -8.38
CA CYS A 179 40.41 -1.64 -9.84
C CYS A 179 41.47 -2.55 -10.46
N HIS A 180 41.05 -3.35 -11.45
CA HIS A 180 41.81 -4.42 -12.07
C HIS A 180 42.12 -4.08 -13.52
N TYR A 181 43.38 -4.22 -13.92
CA TYR A 181 43.86 -3.91 -15.26
C TYR A 181 44.69 -5.06 -15.79
N PHE A 182 44.36 -5.59 -16.96
CA PHE A 182 45.41 -6.14 -17.81
C PHE A 182 46.09 -5.00 -18.56
N PHE A 183 47.28 -5.23 -19.05
CA PHE A 183 47.96 -4.27 -19.88
C PHE A 183 48.95 -4.91 -20.84
N VAL A 184 49.31 -4.14 -21.85
CA VAL A 184 50.26 -4.49 -22.91
C VAL A 184 51.16 -3.28 -23.16
N SER A 185 52.42 -3.51 -23.50
CA SER A 185 53.30 -2.53 -24.13
C SER A 185 53.65 -3.00 -25.54
N CYS A 186 53.81 -2.06 -26.47
CA CYS A 186 53.96 -2.33 -27.89
C CYS A 186 55.25 -1.72 -28.46
N VAL A 187 55.70 -2.21 -29.62
CA VAL A 187 56.91 -1.70 -30.29
C VAL A 187 56.71 -0.29 -30.89
N ASP A 188 55.50 0.07 -31.35
CA ASP A 188 55.21 1.34 -32.04
C ASP A 188 53.80 1.87 -31.71
N LYS A 189 53.71 3.15 -31.33
CA LYS A 189 52.48 3.92 -31.04
C LYS A 189 51.41 3.86 -32.14
N LYS A 190 51.78 3.58 -33.39
CA LYS A 190 50.87 3.67 -34.54
C LYS A 190 49.95 2.46 -34.74
N ASN A 191 50.28 1.30 -34.18
CA ASN A 191 49.54 0.04 -34.41
C ASN A 191 48.65 -0.39 -33.23
N ASP A 192 48.66 0.34 -32.11
CA ASP A 192 48.02 -0.05 -30.84
C ASP A 192 46.51 -0.32 -30.95
N ARG A 193 45.77 0.47 -31.75
CA ARG A 193 44.30 0.32 -31.89
C ARG A 193 43.87 -0.94 -32.66
N ALA A 194 44.80 -1.67 -33.28
CA ALA A 194 44.54 -2.89 -34.03
C ALA A 194 45.12 -4.14 -33.33
N LEU A 195 45.50 -4.05 -32.05
CA LEU A 195 46.05 -5.20 -31.33
C LEU A 195 45.00 -6.29 -31.08
N PHE A 196 43.77 -5.90 -30.76
CA PHE A 196 42.66 -6.78 -30.42
C PHE A 196 41.43 -6.48 -31.27
N SER A 197 40.76 -7.51 -31.78
CA SER A 197 39.39 -7.37 -32.31
C SER A 197 38.35 -7.47 -31.18
N PRO A 198 37.15 -6.87 -31.33
CA PRO A 198 36.06 -7.02 -30.38
C PRO A 198 35.65 -8.49 -30.15
N ALA A 199 35.80 -9.35 -31.16
CA ALA A 199 35.47 -10.77 -31.06
C ALA A 199 36.47 -11.55 -30.19
N GLU A 200 37.78 -11.23 -30.27
CA GLU A 200 38.79 -11.85 -29.40
C GLU A 200 38.63 -11.42 -27.93
N LEU A 201 38.27 -10.15 -27.70
CA LEU A 201 38.00 -9.62 -26.36
C LEU A 201 36.73 -10.21 -25.74
N SER A 202 35.69 -10.51 -26.54
CA SER A 202 34.49 -11.21 -26.06
C SER A 202 34.74 -12.67 -25.63
N GLY A 203 35.88 -13.25 -25.99
CA GLY A 203 36.32 -14.56 -25.50
C GLY A 203 36.85 -14.55 -24.06
N LEU A 204 37.14 -13.38 -23.50
CA LEU A 204 37.53 -13.23 -22.10
C LEU A 204 36.32 -13.52 -21.21
N ARG A 205 36.41 -14.52 -20.33
CA ARG A 205 35.34 -14.87 -19.35
C ARG A 205 35.15 -13.84 -18.22
N ALA A 206 35.71 -12.65 -18.39
CA ALA A 206 35.43 -11.46 -17.59
C ALA A 206 35.26 -10.27 -18.56
N PRO A 207 34.21 -9.45 -18.42
CA PRO A 207 33.99 -8.34 -19.34
C PRO A 207 35.16 -7.34 -19.31
N VAL A 208 35.53 -6.82 -20.47
CA VAL A 208 36.44 -5.67 -20.58
C VAL A 208 35.60 -4.40 -20.53
N GLN A 209 35.84 -3.57 -19.52
CA GLN A 209 35.12 -2.30 -19.36
C GLN A 209 35.57 -1.27 -20.40
N ARG A 210 36.89 -1.07 -20.54
CA ARG A 210 37.48 -0.20 -21.56
C ARG A 210 38.94 -0.56 -21.84
N ILE A 211 39.39 -0.24 -23.05
CA ILE A 211 40.80 -0.25 -23.45
C ILE A 211 41.25 1.19 -23.71
N VAL A 212 42.32 1.61 -23.03
CA VAL A 212 42.91 2.96 -23.13
C VAL A 212 44.37 2.84 -23.60
N SER A 213 44.75 3.60 -24.63
CA SER A 213 46.16 3.73 -25.01
C SER A 213 46.85 4.78 -24.14
N VAL A 214 48.07 4.49 -23.70
CA VAL A 214 48.90 5.39 -22.89
C VAL A 214 50.32 5.53 -23.48
N SER A 215 50.89 6.73 -23.33
CA SER A 215 52.24 7.07 -23.83
C SER A 215 53.37 6.24 -23.24
N SER A 216 53.19 5.75 -22.02
CA SER A 216 54.15 5.00 -21.22
C SER A 216 53.37 4.13 -20.25
N ILE A 217 53.66 2.83 -20.16
CA ILE A 217 52.85 1.90 -19.35
C ILE A 217 53.26 1.84 -17.86
N VAL A 218 54.53 2.14 -17.55
CA VAL A 218 55.14 1.97 -16.21
C VAL A 218 54.55 2.92 -15.15
N PRO A 219 54.27 4.22 -15.41
CA PRO A 219 53.69 5.13 -14.42
C PRO A 219 52.31 4.69 -13.93
N PHE A 220 51.47 4.18 -14.84
CA PHE A 220 50.12 3.75 -14.54
C PHE A 220 50.09 2.42 -13.78
N THR A 221 50.96 1.49 -14.17
CA THR A 221 50.99 0.13 -13.61
C THR A 221 51.83 0.03 -12.35
N CYS A 222 53.02 0.64 -12.29
CA CYS A 222 54.04 0.37 -11.26
C CYS A 222 54.22 1.48 -10.21
N SER A 223 53.71 2.71 -10.42
CA SER A 223 53.92 3.83 -9.48
C SER A 223 53.01 3.77 -8.24
N TYR A 224 53.55 4.17 -7.08
CA TYR A 224 52.77 4.39 -5.85
C TYR A 224 52.04 5.75 -5.84
N ARG A 225 52.30 6.60 -6.84
CA ARG A 225 51.60 7.87 -7.08
C ARG A 225 50.61 7.71 -8.22
N THR A 226 49.59 8.55 -8.25
CA THR A 226 48.72 8.66 -9.43
C THR A 226 49.42 9.49 -10.52
N PRO A 227 49.44 9.08 -11.79
CA PRO A 227 50.11 9.84 -12.86
C PRO A 227 49.39 11.16 -13.19
N VAL A 228 48.06 11.13 -13.32
CA VAL A 228 47.21 12.34 -13.37
C VAL A 228 46.19 12.30 -12.24
N SER A 229 46.05 13.41 -11.54
CA SER A 229 44.99 13.63 -10.56
C SER A 229 44.07 14.75 -11.03
N VAL A 230 42.78 14.44 -11.17
CA VAL A 230 41.75 15.40 -11.57
C VAL A 230 41.23 16.14 -10.34
N VAL A 231 41.05 17.45 -10.47
CA VAL A 231 40.36 18.28 -9.46
C VAL A 231 39.22 18.99 -10.16
N ILE A 232 38.01 18.83 -9.63
CA ILE A 232 36.78 19.37 -10.21
C ILE A 232 36.34 20.62 -9.45
N THR A 233 35.98 21.70 -10.15
CA THR A 233 35.34 22.88 -9.53
C THR A 233 33.99 23.18 -10.15
N LEU A 234 32.99 23.41 -9.30
CA LEU A 234 31.66 23.86 -9.69
C LEU A 234 31.45 25.32 -9.32
N GLY A 235 31.07 26.13 -10.31
CA GLY A 235 30.74 27.53 -10.11
C GLY A 235 31.95 28.44 -9.97
N LYS A 236 31.70 29.76 -10.04
CA LYS A 236 32.75 30.76 -10.25
C LYS A 236 33.67 30.91 -9.02
N LYS A 237 33.11 30.90 -7.81
CA LYS A 237 33.89 31.08 -6.56
C LYS A 237 34.83 29.91 -6.26
N ALA A 238 34.42 28.68 -6.51
CA ALA A 238 35.28 27.51 -6.34
C ALA A 238 36.41 27.49 -7.37
N LYS A 239 36.12 27.89 -8.63
CA LYS A 239 37.09 28.04 -9.72
C LYS A 239 38.14 29.12 -9.42
N GLU A 240 37.72 30.25 -8.84
CA GLU A 240 38.58 31.33 -8.37
C GLU A 240 39.44 30.90 -7.17
N SER A 241 38.82 30.28 -6.15
CA SER A 241 39.53 29.83 -4.93
C SER A 241 40.60 28.79 -5.24
N LEU A 242 40.30 27.79 -6.08
CA LEU A 242 41.29 26.78 -6.49
C LEU A 242 42.54 27.41 -7.12
N ARG A 243 42.36 28.47 -7.91
CA ARG A 243 43.42 29.15 -8.67
C ARG A 243 44.15 30.24 -7.89
N SER A 244 43.77 30.50 -6.64
CA SER A 244 44.32 31.59 -5.82
C SER A 244 45.78 31.38 -5.40
N GLU A 245 46.20 30.13 -5.18
CA GLU A 245 47.56 29.80 -4.68
C GLU A 245 48.45 29.09 -5.71
N MET A 246 47.88 28.21 -6.54
CA MET A 246 48.64 27.36 -7.45
C MET A 246 47.89 27.12 -8.77
N VAL A 247 48.64 27.08 -9.87
CA VAL A 247 48.12 26.79 -11.21
C VAL A 247 48.18 25.29 -11.47
N ALA A 248 47.07 24.69 -11.90
CA ALA A 248 47.03 23.30 -12.35
C ALA A 248 47.83 23.12 -13.66
N ASP A 249 48.37 21.92 -13.88
CA ASP A 249 49.21 21.63 -15.05
C ASP A 249 48.43 21.64 -16.36
N PHE A 250 47.18 21.19 -16.29
CA PHE A 250 46.21 21.21 -17.37
C PHE A 250 44.90 21.81 -16.88
N SER A 251 44.12 22.37 -17.79
CA SER A 251 42.80 22.92 -17.47
C SER A 251 41.84 22.72 -18.64
N PHE A 252 40.65 22.19 -18.35
CA PHE A 252 39.54 22.11 -19.31
C PHE A 252 38.30 22.77 -18.71
N ASN A 253 37.53 23.43 -19.56
CA ASN A 253 36.29 24.09 -19.18
C ASN A 253 35.12 23.34 -19.80
N CYS A 254 34.35 22.63 -18.97
CA CYS A 254 33.14 21.95 -19.40
C CYS A 254 31.98 22.94 -19.37
N ALA A 255 31.26 23.06 -20.49
CA ALA A 255 29.94 23.67 -20.49
C ALA A 255 28.99 22.75 -19.69
N CYS A 256 28.15 23.34 -18.86
CA CYS A 256 27.16 22.64 -18.05
C CYS A 256 25.82 23.37 -18.17
N SER A 257 25.01 22.96 -19.13
CA SER A 257 23.70 23.54 -19.40
C SER A 257 22.61 22.73 -18.71
N PHE A 258 21.84 23.40 -17.85
CA PHE A 258 20.72 22.81 -17.11
C PHE A 258 19.43 22.73 -17.94
N ASP A 259 19.41 23.34 -19.12
CA ASP A 259 18.29 23.31 -20.06
C ASP A 259 18.65 22.59 -21.38
N ASN A 260 19.94 22.26 -21.58
CA ASN A 260 20.43 21.50 -22.74
C ASN A 260 21.33 20.33 -22.30
N ILE A 261 20.73 19.14 -22.23
CA ILE A 261 21.40 17.89 -21.87
C ILE A 261 22.49 17.54 -22.91
N GLU A 262 22.22 17.75 -24.20
CA GLU A 262 23.15 17.39 -25.28
C GLU A 262 24.46 18.19 -25.20
N GLU A 263 24.38 19.50 -25.01
CA GLU A 263 25.55 20.40 -24.87
C GLU A 263 26.49 19.99 -23.73
N THR A 264 25.94 19.64 -22.57
CA THR A 264 26.74 19.22 -21.40
C THR A 264 27.57 17.97 -21.70
N TYR A 265 26.97 16.99 -22.38
CA TYR A 265 27.63 15.73 -22.68
C TYR A 265 28.50 15.75 -23.95
N GLU A 266 28.21 16.62 -24.91
CA GLU A 266 29.19 16.97 -25.95
C GLU A 266 30.44 17.57 -25.32
N SER A 267 30.29 18.46 -24.35
CA SER A 267 31.42 19.05 -23.61
C SER A 267 32.19 18.00 -22.78
N LEU A 268 31.51 17.04 -22.15
CA LEU A 268 32.16 15.89 -21.50
C LEU A 268 32.88 14.96 -22.50
N SER A 269 32.35 14.79 -23.71
CA SER A 269 33.02 14.01 -24.77
C SER A 269 34.29 14.70 -25.25
N LEU A 270 34.28 16.04 -25.39
CA LEU A 270 35.46 16.83 -25.70
C LEU A 270 36.49 16.82 -24.55
N PHE A 271 36.04 16.77 -23.30
CA PHE A 271 36.92 16.53 -22.14
C PHE A 271 37.59 15.15 -22.23
N GLU A 272 36.84 14.09 -22.55
CA GLU A 272 37.39 12.74 -22.72
C GLU A 272 38.50 12.71 -23.79
N GLU A 273 38.24 13.30 -24.97
CA GLU A 273 39.23 13.41 -26.05
C GLU A 273 40.48 14.20 -25.61
N SER A 274 40.30 15.34 -24.93
CA SER A 274 41.40 16.18 -24.41
C SER A 274 42.21 15.50 -23.30
N PHE A 275 41.55 14.75 -22.41
CA PHE A 275 42.19 14.02 -21.33
C PHE A 275 43.02 12.86 -21.89
N LEU A 276 42.46 12.08 -22.81
CA LEU A 276 43.16 10.97 -23.47
C LEU A 276 44.33 11.44 -24.35
N ASP A 277 44.24 12.59 -25.02
CA ASP A 277 45.40 13.20 -25.70
C ASP A 277 46.52 13.58 -24.72
N THR A 278 46.15 14.17 -23.58
CA THR A 278 47.09 14.56 -22.53
C THR A 278 47.87 13.36 -21.96
N LEU A 279 47.23 12.20 -21.84
CA LEU A 279 47.88 10.93 -21.46
C LEU A 279 48.86 10.38 -22.52
N ASN A 280 48.76 10.83 -23.77
CA ASN A 280 49.49 10.25 -24.90
C ASN A 280 50.60 11.13 -25.49
N ASN A 281 50.46 12.46 -25.38
CA ASN A 281 51.35 13.41 -26.05
C ASN A 281 52.05 14.43 -25.13
N ASN A 282 51.51 14.71 -23.92
CA ASN A 282 51.84 15.95 -23.20
C ASN A 282 52.66 15.79 -21.89
N CYS A 283 52.99 14.57 -21.45
CA CYS A 283 53.59 14.31 -20.12
C CYS A 283 54.83 13.40 -20.15
N LYS A 284 55.76 13.62 -19.20
CA LYS A 284 56.93 12.74 -18.93
C LYS A 284 56.81 11.91 -17.64
N TRP A 285 55.67 11.99 -16.96
CA TRP A 285 55.33 11.18 -15.77
C TRP A 285 56.30 11.27 -14.57
N GLU A 286 57.11 12.33 -14.50
CA GLU A 286 58.08 12.59 -13.43
C GLU A 286 57.44 12.91 -12.05
N ARG A 287 56.18 13.33 -12.04
CA ARG A 287 55.37 13.65 -10.85
C ARG A 287 53.88 13.40 -11.12
N THR A 288 53.05 13.54 -10.09
CA THR A 288 51.59 13.70 -10.27
C THR A 288 51.33 14.99 -11.05
N TYR A 289 50.63 14.91 -12.18
CA TYR A 289 50.13 16.06 -12.92
C TYR A 289 48.71 16.39 -12.46
N ILE A 290 48.39 17.67 -12.31
CA ILE A 290 47.08 18.14 -11.87
C ILE A 290 46.26 18.61 -13.06
N TYR A 291 45.10 17.98 -13.27
CA TYR A 291 44.16 18.34 -14.32
C TYR A 291 42.94 19.04 -13.70
N HIS A 292 42.82 20.35 -13.90
CA HIS A 292 41.67 21.12 -13.42
C HIS A 292 40.50 21.00 -14.41
N LEU A 293 39.39 20.43 -13.97
CA LEU A 293 38.14 20.45 -14.72
C LEU A 293 37.18 21.45 -14.07
N SER A 294 36.89 22.56 -14.74
CA SER A 294 35.88 23.51 -14.27
C SER A 294 34.58 23.36 -15.03
N PHE A 295 33.47 23.23 -14.29
CA PHE A 295 32.12 23.35 -14.84
C PHE A 295 31.65 24.80 -14.63
N ASP A 296 31.52 25.54 -15.73
CA ASP A 296 30.90 26.87 -15.72
C ASP A 296 29.38 26.68 -15.75
N SER A 297 28.76 26.74 -14.57
CA SER A 297 27.34 26.51 -14.37
C SER A 297 26.56 27.82 -14.21
N ASP A 298 25.75 28.17 -15.20
CA ASP A 298 24.64 29.10 -14.98
C ASP A 298 23.45 28.29 -14.43
N ILE A 299 23.46 28.06 -13.11
CA ILE A 299 22.41 27.31 -12.42
C ILE A 299 21.08 28.07 -12.58
N PRO A 300 20.01 27.41 -13.06
CA PRO A 300 18.74 28.07 -13.29
C PRO A 300 18.16 28.55 -11.96
N LYS A 301 17.67 29.78 -11.95
CA LYS A 301 17.06 30.41 -10.75
C LYS A 301 15.68 29.84 -10.43
N GLU A 302 15.10 29.07 -11.35
CA GLU A 302 13.83 28.36 -11.22
C GLU A 302 14.08 26.85 -11.33
N LYS A 303 13.14 26.04 -10.82
CA LYS A 303 13.20 24.58 -10.90
C LYS A 303 12.97 24.10 -12.34
N SER A 304 13.97 24.22 -13.21
CA SER A 304 13.96 23.56 -14.52
C SER A 304 13.95 22.04 -14.34
N LEU A 305 13.05 21.37 -15.05
CA LEU A 305 12.80 19.92 -14.93
C LEU A 305 13.82 19.06 -15.67
N VAL A 306 14.76 19.65 -16.42
CA VAL A 306 15.51 18.96 -17.51
C VAL A 306 17.03 19.17 -17.41
N ALA A 307 17.56 19.23 -16.19
CA ALA A 307 18.99 19.39 -15.97
C ALA A 307 19.74 18.06 -15.96
N VAL A 308 20.93 18.01 -16.59
CA VAL A 308 21.89 16.93 -16.32
C VAL A 308 22.28 16.99 -14.85
N PRO A 309 22.07 15.92 -14.06
CA PRO A 309 22.52 15.94 -12.69
C PRO A 309 24.05 15.97 -12.66
N ILE A 310 24.63 16.93 -11.94
CA ILE A 310 26.09 17.08 -11.88
C ILE A 310 26.79 15.79 -11.41
N TRP A 311 26.13 14.96 -10.60
CA TRP A 311 26.67 13.69 -10.16
C TRP A 311 26.94 12.71 -11.30
N ASP A 312 26.20 12.76 -12.42
CA ASP A 312 26.49 11.93 -13.58
C ASP A 312 27.72 12.42 -14.33
N ALA A 313 27.93 13.74 -14.41
CA ALA A 313 29.17 14.31 -14.95
C ALA A 313 30.39 13.94 -14.09
N ILE A 314 30.26 13.98 -12.75
CA ILE A 314 31.32 13.55 -11.83
C ILE A 314 31.57 12.04 -11.96
N TYR A 315 30.52 11.21 -12.08
CA TYR A 315 30.63 9.77 -12.28
C TYR A 315 31.26 9.41 -13.64
N PHE A 316 30.95 10.15 -14.71
CA PHE A 316 31.57 10.00 -16.03
C PHE A 316 33.08 10.29 -15.98
N VAL A 317 33.46 11.44 -15.40
CA VAL A 317 34.88 11.81 -15.19
C VAL A 317 35.59 10.79 -14.30
N GLY A 318 34.90 10.27 -13.28
CA GLY A 318 35.39 9.22 -12.39
C GLY A 318 35.69 7.93 -13.15
N ASN A 319 34.76 7.45 -13.99
CA ASN A 319 34.99 6.27 -14.81
C ASN A 319 36.16 6.45 -15.76
N ILE A 320 36.31 7.60 -16.43
CA ILE A 320 37.48 7.87 -17.27
C ILE A 320 38.78 7.85 -16.45
N CYS A 321 38.76 8.42 -15.24
CA CYS A 321 39.91 8.35 -14.34
C CYS A 321 40.27 6.90 -14.02
N ASP A 322 39.29 6.10 -13.62
CA ASP A 322 39.47 4.68 -13.32
C ASP A 322 39.98 3.92 -14.56
N ASP A 323 39.39 4.11 -15.75
CA ASP A 323 39.83 3.49 -17.01
C ASP A 323 41.31 3.76 -17.33
N CYS A 324 41.79 4.93 -16.93
CA CYS A 324 43.16 5.38 -17.13
C CYS A 324 44.08 5.09 -15.93
N ALA A 325 43.62 4.38 -14.88
CA ALA A 325 44.32 4.20 -13.61
C ALA A 325 44.78 5.53 -12.95
N CYS A 326 44.02 6.60 -13.19
CA CYS A 326 44.11 7.94 -12.61
C CYS A 326 43.15 8.05 -11.40
N ASN A 327 42.92 9.26 -10.86
CA ASN A 327 41.92 9.49 -9.81
C ASN A 327 41.37 10.93 -9.81
N ILE A 328 40.25 11.15 -9.12
CA ILE A 328 39.77 12.49 -8.74
C ILE A 328 40.23 12.74 -7.29
N ALA A 329 41.06 13.75 -7.03
CA ALA A 329 41.49 14.09 -5.66
C ALA A 329 40.41 14.81 -4.85
N GLY A 330 39.55 15.59 -5.51
CA GLY A 330 38.43 16.25 -4.85
C GLY A 330 37.53 17.04 -5.79
N VAL A 331 36.32 17.35 -5.30
CA VAL A 331 35.34 18.22 -5.98
C VAL A 331 35.05 19.41 -5.07
N SER A 332 35.22 20.63 -5.58
CA SER A 332 35.01 21.88 -4.84
C SER A 332 33.79 22.63 -5.38
N PHE A 333 32.82 22.91 -4.52
CA PHE A 333 31.54 23.56 -4.86
C PHE A 333 31.52 25.02 -4.40
N SER A 334 30.86 25.88 -5.18
CA SER A 334 30.68 27.30 -4.86
C SER A 334 29.57 27.50 -3.81
N ALA A 335 29.90 28.07 -2.66
CA ALA A 335 29.00 28.15 -1.48
C ALA A 335 27.67 28.91 -1.68
N SER A 336 27.51 29.69 -2.76
CA SER A 336 26.28 30.43 -3.08
C SER A 336 25.50 29.84 -4.26
N GLU A 337 25.90 28.65 -4.70
CA GLU A 337 25.48 28.00 -5.95
C GLU A 337 25.15 26.51 -5.69
N SER A 338 24.70 26.17 -4.47
CA SER A 338 24.20 24.83 -4.13
C SER A 338 22.76 24.64 -4.61
N GLY A 339 22.60 24.12 -5.83
CA GLY A 339 21.31 23.57 -6.26
C GLY A 339 20.94 22.31 -5.46
N VAL A 340 19.66 21.94 -5.45
CA VAL A 340 19.10 20.79 -4.68
C VAL A 340 19.92 19.51 -4.86
N GLY A 341 20.42 19.24 -6.08
CA GLY A 341 21.25 18.07 -6.35
C GLY A 341 22.64 18.10 -5.68
N VAL A 342 23.27 19.27 -5.55
CA VAL A 342 24.56 19.41 -4.85
C VAL A 342 24.37 19.14 -3.35
N GLU A 343 23.28 19.64 -2.77
CA GLU A 343 22.97 19.43 -1.35
C GLU A 343 22.70 17.95 -1.03
N GLN A 344 21.93 17.26 -1.88
CA GLN A 344 21.71 15.81 -1.74
C GLN A 344 23.02 15.01 -1.90
N LEU A 345 23.88 15.38 -2.85
CA LEU A 345 25.16 14.71 -3.07
C LEU A 345 26.08 14.86 -1.84
N LEU A 346 26.16 16.04 -1.25
CA LEU A 346 26.92 16.31 -0.02
C LEU A 346 26.33 15.60 1.21
N LEU A 347 24.99 15.60 1.34
CA LEU A 347 24.29 14.99 2.47
C LEU A 347 24.48 13.46 2.52
N ARG A 348 24.42 12.80 1.35
CA ARG A 348 24.58 11.35 1.21
C ARG A 348 26.04 10.88 1.35
N ASN A 349 27.01 11.73 1.01
CA ASN A 349 28.42 11.33 0.87
C ASN A 349 29.37 12.07 1.83
N LYS A 350 29.08 12.03 3.14
CA LYS A 350 29.83 12.77 4.17
C LYS A 350 31.32 12.40 4.29
N GLU A 351 31.73 11.22 3.83
CA GLU A 351 33.12 10.76 3.84
C GLU A 351 33.85 10.95 2.50
N ALA A 352 33.16 11.40 1.44
CA ALA A 352 33.76 11.67 0.14
C ALA A 352 34.56 13.00 0.15
N PRO A 353 35.59 13.17 -0.72
CA PRO A 353 36.40 14.38 -0.79
C PRO A 353 35.67 15.51 -1.54
N PHE A 354 34.57 15.95 -0.95
CA PHE A 354 33.75 17.06 -1.42
C PHE A 354 33.97 18.27 -0.51
N PHE A 355 34.27 19.41 -1.14
CA PHE A 355 34.75 20.62 -0.49
C PHE A 355 33.90 21.84 -0.89
N VAL A 356 33.97 22.91 -0.10
CA VAL A 356 33.29 24.18 -0.40
C VAL A 356 34.33 25.29 -0.51
N ASN A 357 34.44 25.90 -1.68
CA ASN A 357 35.44 26.93 -2.02
C ASN A 357 36.90 26.60 -1.62
N ALA A 358 37.31 25.33 -1.60
CA ALA A 358 38.66 24.94 -1.18
C ALA A 358 39.74 25.34 -2.23
N THR A 359 40.95 25.62 -1.74
CA THR A 359 42.15 25.85 -2.57
C THR A 359 42.69 24.51 -3.11
N LEU A 360 43.62 24.56 -4.07
CA LEU A 360 44.30 23.34 -4.51
C LEU A 360 45.14 22.72 -3.38
N SER A 361 45.77 23.54 -2.54
CA SER A 361 46.57 23.09 -1.39
C SER A 361 45.72 22.27 -0.41
N ASP A 362 44.55 22.80 -0.02
CA ASP A 362 43.60 22.15 0.91
C ASP A 362 43.21 20.75 0.46
N ILE A 363 42.90 20.58 -0.84
CA ILE A 363 42.46 19.30 -1.42
C ILE A 363 43.61 18.28 -1.39
N MET A 364 44.81 18.72 -1.78
CA MET A 364 45.96 17.83 -1.97
C MET A 364 46.61 17.42 -0.63
N GLU A 365 46.54 18.25 0.40
CA GLU A 365 46.98 17.88 1.76
C GLU A 365 46.20 16.70 2.35
N LYS A 366 44.91 16.55 2.02
CA LYS A 366 44.07 15.46 2.53
C LYS A 366 44.47 14.09 1.97
N LYS A 367 45.11 14.04 0.79
CA LYS A 367 45.52 12.80 0.08
C LYS A 367 44.37 11.80 -0.14
N LEU A 368 43.16 12.30 -0.26
CA LEU A 368 41.96 11.51 -0.54
C LEU A 368 41.79 11.28 -2.04
N SER A 369 40.83 10.43 -2.40
CA SER A 369 40.32 10.33 -3.76
C SER A 369 38.84 9.94 -3.74
N VAL A 370 38.07 10.35 -4.75
CA VAL A 370 36.66 9.95 -4.90
C VAL A 370 36.61 8.46 -5.19
N ASP A 371 35.89 7.69 -4.37
CA ASP A 371 35.55 6.30 -4.67
C ASP A 371 34.31 6.29 -5.57
N THR A 372 34.49 6.06 -6.87
CA THR A 372 33.40 6.04 -7.87
C THR A 372 32.33 4.98 -7.61
N THR A 373 32.62 4.02 -6.73
CA THR A 373 31.74 2.89 -6.39
C THR A 373 31.02 3.11 -5.08
N ASN A 374 31.73 3.58 -4.05
CA ASN A 374 31.14 3.81 -2.73
C ASN A 374 30.50 5.21 -2.60
N THR A 375 30.77 6.12 -3.54
CA THR A 375 30.08 7.43 -3.61
C THR A 375 28.71 7.25 -4.27
N LEU A 376 27.64 7.60 -3.55
CA LEU A 376 26.26 7.53 -4.00
C LEU A 376 25.93 8.69 -4.96
N PHE A 377 25.77 8.37 -6.24
CA PHE A 377 25.37 9.31 -7.31
C PHE A 377 23.93 8.97 -7.78
N GLY A 378 22.96 9.87 -7.58
CA GLY A 378 21.55 9.60 -7.90
C GLY A 378 20.86 8.63 -6.92
N GLY A 379 19.71 8.06 -7.30
CA GLY A 379 18.98 7.05 -6.52
C GLY A 379 19.25 5.60 -6.93
N ILE A 380 20.04 5.36 -7.99
CA ILE A 380 20.37 4.02 -8.48
C ILE A 380 21.55 3.42 -7.69
N PRO A 381 21.53 2.12 -7.32
CA PRO A 381 22.65 1.46 -6.65
C PRO A 381 23.92 1.44 -7.51
N GLN A 382 25.07 1.80 -6.96
CA GLN A 382 26.30 1.97 -7.76
C GLN A 382 26.99 0.65 -8.17
N HIS A 383 26.67 -0.46 -7.52
CA HIS A 383 27.22 -1.76 -7.87
C HIS A 383 26.61 -2.34 -9.16
N ILE A 384 25.35 -2.00 -9.48
CA ILE A 384 24.68 -2.44 -10.71
C ILE A 384 24.98 -1.52 -11.92
N ARG A 385 25.55 -0.32 -11.71
CA ARG A 385 25.91 0.62 -12.79
C ARG A 385 27.18 0.15 -13.52
N ARG A 386 27.12 0.18 -14.85
CA ARG A 386 28.26 -0.08 -15.75
C ARG A 386 28.82 1.21 -16.35
N PRO A 387 30.08 1.22 -16.84
CA PRO A 387 30.65 2.35 -17.56
C PRO A 387 29.79 2.77 -18.76
N PHE A 388 29.56 4.07 -18.92
CA PHE A 388 28.65 4.61 -19.92
C PHE A 388 29.40 4.93 -21.21
N SER A 389 29.00 4.31 -22.33
CA SER A 389 29.63 4.55 -23.64
C SER A 389 28.98 5.74 -24.35
N ARG A 390 29.76 6.49 -25.14
CA ARG A 390 29.26 7.65 -25.91
C ARG A 390 28.04 7.34 -26.81
N PRO A 391 27.95 6.18 -27.50
CA PRO A 391 26.75 5.81 -28.27
C PRO A 391 25.52 5.53 -27.41
N LEU A 392 25.66 4.77 -26.31
CA LEU A 392 24.56 4.51 -25.36
C LEU A 392 24.05 5.81 -24.76
N HIS A 393 24.98 6.71 -24.43
CA HIS A 393 24.67 8.01 -23.89
C HIS A 393 23.82 8.86 -24.85
N GLN A 394 24.16 8.95 -26.13
CA GLN A 394 23.34 9.68 -27.12
C GLN A 394 21.93 9.10 -27.26
N LEU A 395 21.78 7.78 -27.13
CA LEU A 395 20.47 7.11 -27.15
C LEU A 395 19.67 7.36 -25.86
N ALA A 396 20.33 7.39 -24.70
CA ALA A 396 19.70 7.77 -23.44
C ALA A 396 19.19 9.22 -23.47
N ILE A 397 19.95 10.18 -24.03
CA ILE A 397 19.43 11.53 -24.29
C ILE A 397 18.20 11.49 -25.18
N ARG A 398 18.25 10.78 -26.32
CA ARG A 398 17.09 10.72 -27.23
C ARG A 398 15.84 10.14 -26.56
N ALA A 399 16.00 9.11 -25.72
CA ALA A 399 14.91 8.55 -24.93
C ALA A 399 14.37 9.56 -23.89
N ILE A 400 15.25 10.29 -23.19
CA ILE A 400 14.88 11.41 -22.30
C ILE A 400 14.12 12.49 -23.06
N SER A 401 14.64 12.96 -24.20
CA SER A 401 14.02 14.00 -25.02
C SER A 401 12.66 13.56 -25.57
N ALA A 402 12.53 12.31 -26.03
CA ALA A 402 11.25 11.75 -26.45
C ALA A 402 10.23 11.75 -25.30
N PHE A 403 10.63 11.22 -24.12
CA PHE A 403 9.80 11.18 -22.92
C PHE A 403 9.36 12.58 -22.44
N ILE A 404 10.25 13.57 -22.49
CA ILE A 404 9.99 14.94 -22.00
C ILE A 404 9.22 15.80 -23.02
N THR A 405 9.52 15.66 -24.31
CA THR A 405 8.84 16.43 -25.36
C THR A 405 7.42 15.95 -25.59
N ASN A 406 7.17 14.65 -25.38
CA ASN A 406 5.84 14.06 -25.41
C ASN A 406 5.08 14.39 -24.10
N LYS A 407 4.68 15.66 -23.94
CA LYS A 407 4.03 16.21 -22.73
C LYS A 407 2.73 15.49 -22.32
N ASP A 408 2.12 14.73 -23.22
CA ASP A 408 0.93 13.92 -22.95
C ASP A 408 1.28 12.53 -22.37
N PHE A 409 2.55 12.09 -22.44
CA PHE A 409 3.05 10.89 -21.76
C PHE A 409 3.24 11.13 -20.25
N SER A 410 2.13 11.37 -19.56
CA SER A 410 2.04 11.13 -18.12
C SER A 410 1.76 9.65 -17.86
N PHE A 411 2.37 9.08 -16.83
CA PHE A 411 1.92 7.78 -16.30
C PHE A 411 0.40 7.86 -16.07
N PRO A 412 -0.40 6.89 -16.56
CA PRO A 412 -1.85 6.97 -16.49
C PRO A 412 -2.27 7.14 -15.03
N LYS A 413 -3.01 8.21 -14.73
CA LYS A 413 -3.41 8.54 -13.36
C LYS A 413 -4.27 7.41 -12.78
N GLU A 414 -3.65 6.61 -11.94
CA GLU A 414 -4.28 5.51 -11.22
C GLU A 414 -5.31 6.08 -10.23
N LYS A 415 -6.59 5.73 -10.40
CA LYS A 415 -7.64 6.10 -9.45
C LYS A 415 -7.70 5.08 -8.33
N SER A 416 -7.50 5.52 -7.09
CA SER A 416 -7.62 4.68 -5.90
C SER A 416 -9.04 4.09 -5.77
N ILE A 417 -9.13 2.78 -5.50
CA ILE A 417 -10.37 2.12 -5.12
C ILE A 417 -10.55 2.31 -3.60
N THR A 418 -11.45 3.22 -3.23
CA THR A 418 -11.84 3.54 -1.85
C THR A 418 -13.34 3.31 -1.68
N ARG A 419 -13.85 3.34 -0.43
CA ARG A 419 -15.31 3.26 -0.18
C ARG A 419 -16.11 4.28 -0.99
N LYS A 420 -15.58 5.49 -1.13
CA LYS A 420 -16.18 6.59 -1.90
C LYS A 420 -16.21 6.33 -3.40
N THR A 421 -15.16 5.76 -3.98
CA THR A 421 -15.08 5.50 -5.44
C THR A 421 -15.69 4.16 -5.86
N PHE A 422 -15.91 3.22 -4.94
CA PHE A 422 -16.31 1.83 -5.25
C PHE A 422 -17.59 1.70 -6.10
N SER A 423 -18.58 2.57 -5.90
CA SER A 423 -19.79 2.61 -6.75
C SER A 423 -19.46 2.89 -8.22
N ASP A 424 -18.60 3.87 -8.48
CA ASP A 424 -18.22 4.25 -9.84
C ASP A 424 -17.31 3.19 -10.47
N VAL A 425 -16.42 2.58 -9.67
CA VAL A 425 -15.60 1.44 -10.07
C VAL A 425 -16.49 0.25 -10.47
N ALA A 426 -17.47 -0.13 -9.66
CA ALA A 426 -18.41 -1.21 -9.98
C ALA A 426 -19.21 -0.94 -11.27
N ASN A 427 -19.61 0.32 -11.49
CA ASN A 427 -20.28 0.74 -12.73
C ASN A 427 -19.35 0.80 -13.96
N ALA A 428 -18.02 0.82 -13.79
CA ALA A 428 -17.04 0.72 -14.87
C ALA A 428 -16.72 -0.76 -15.20
N PHE A 429 -16.50 -1.59 -14.17
CA PHE A 429 -16.25 -3.03 -14.29
C PHE A 429 -17.46 -3.81 -14.83
N SER A 430 -18.68 -3.30 -14.69
CA SER A 430 -19.87 -3.90 -15.31
C SER A 430 -20.02 -3.63 -16.81
N LYS A 431 -19.24 -2.70 -17.38
CA LYS A 431 -19.32 -2.25 -18.78
C LYS A 431 -18.11 -2.62 -19.64
N SER A 432 -16.92 -2.69 -19.03
CA SER A 432 -15.64 -2.89 -19.72
C SER A 432 -14.85 -4.02 -19.10
N THR A 433 -14.04 -4.71 -19.91
CA THR A 433 -13.11 -5.73 -19.44
C THR A 433 -11.81 -5.11 -18.97
N TYR A 434 -11.22 -5.71 -17.94
CA TYR A 434 -9.97 -5.27 -17.34
C TYR A 434 -8.93 -6.39 -17.31
N VAL A 435 -7.66 -5.98 -17.33
CA VAL A 435 -6.48 -6.81 -17.06
C VAL A 435 -5.87 -6.32 -15.75
N ALA A 436 -5.45 -7.25 -14.89
CA ALA A 436 -4.83 -6.97 -13.61
C ALA A 436 -3.32 -7.29 -13.63
N LYS A 437 -2.53 -6.54 -12.86
CA LYS A 437 -1.14 -6.86 -12.51
C LYS A 437 -0.82 -6.47 -11.07
N LYS A 438 0.26 -7.02 -10.50
CA LYS A 438 0.83 -6.56 -9.22
C LYS A 438 1.36 -5.12 -9.38
N LYS A 439 1.10 -4.24 -8.41
CA LYS A 439 1.73 -2.91 -8.36
C LYS A 439 3.15 -3.05 -7.78
N CYS A 440 4.16 -3.05 -8.64
CA CYS A 440 5.56 -3.03 -8.23
C CYS A 440 5.91 -1.70 -7.51
N ILE A 441 6.65 -1.78 -6.40
CA ILE A 441 7.18 -0.65 -5.64
C ILE A 441 8.68 -0.53 -5.90
N GLY A 442 9.14 0.66 -6.27
CA GLY A 442 10.55 0.93 -6.50
C GLY A 442 10.77 2.26 -7.23
N THR A 443 11.99 2.47 -7.69
CA THR A 443 12.36 3.66 -8.48
C THR A 443 11.84 3.51 -9.91
N GLN A 444 11.14 4.52 -10.43
CA GLN A 444 10.69 4.53 -11.83
C GLN A 444 11.89 4.75 -12.76
N VAL A 445 12.06 3.87 -13.75
CA VAL A 445 13.16 3.92 -14.70
C VAL A 445 12.69 3.68 -16.13
N LEU A 446 13.31 4.33 -17.11
CA LEU A 446 13.32 3.82 -18.48
C LEU A 446 14.46 2.84 -18.65
N ILE A 447 14.27 1.80 -19.45
CA ILE A 447 15.29 0.81 -19.82
C ILE A 447 15.31 0.73 -21.33
N GLY A 448 16.46 1.03 -21.94
CA GLY A 448 16.59 1.07 -23.39
C GLY A 448 17.77 0.26 -23.91
N THR A 449 17.72 -0.09 -25.19
CA THR A 449 18.76 -0.84 -25.89
C THR A 449 19.21 -0.14 -27.17
N ASP A 450 20.50 -0.25 -27.48
CA ASP A 450 21.05 0.21 -28.77
C ASP A 450 20.84 -0.82 -29.90
N SER A 451 21.31 -0.51 -31.11
CA SER A 451 21.23 -1.40 -32.28
C SER A 451 22.07 -2.68 -32.18
N TYR A 452 22.93 -2.79 -31.16
CA TYR A 452 23.70 -3.98 -30.81
C TYR A 452 23.16 -4.66 -29.52
N GLY A 453 22.04 -4.17 -29.00
CA GLY A 453 21.38 -4.62 -27.78
C GLY A 453 22.16 -4.36 -26.48
N ASN A 454 23.06 -3.37 -26.45
CA ASN A 454 23.67 -2.92 -25.21
C ASN A 454 22.65 -2.10 -24.40
N LEU A 455 22.63 -2.27 -23.07
CA LEU A 455 21.60 -1.71 -22.19
C LEU A 455 21.97 -0.36 -21.56
N PHE A 456 21.02 0.57 -21.56
CA PHE A 456 21.02 1.78 -20.75
C PHE A 456 19.75 1.89 -19.91
N GLY A 457 19.82 2.70 -18.85
CA GLY A 457 18.69 3.07 -18.01
C GLY A 457 18.69 4.57 -17.70
N VAL A 458 17.51 5.08 -17.36
CA VAL A 458 17.26 6.48 -16.96
C VAL A 458 16.37 6.48 -15.72
N GLU A 459 16.83 7.08 -14.62
CA GLU A 459 16.01 7.34 -13.43
C GLU A 459 15.05 8.51 -13.71
N ILE A 460 13.73 8.30 -13.64
CA ILE A 460 12.75 9.31 -14.05
C ILE A 460 12.78 10.56 -13.17
N ASP A 461 12.85 10.38 -11.85
CA ASP A 461 12.74 11.49 -10.88
C ASP A 461 13.94 12.46 -10.92
N THR A 462 15.09 11.98 -11.39
CA THR A 462 16.35 12.74 -11.44
C THR A 462 16.88 12.97 -12.84
N LEU A 463 16.34 12.28 -13.85
CA LEU A 463 16.90 12.11 -15.20
C LEU A 463 18.33 11.54 -15.23
N SER A 464 18.76 10.86 -14.15
CA SER A 464 20.10 10.28 -14.07
C SER A 464 20.25 9.07 -14.99
N THR A 465 21.34 9.03 -15.76
CA THR A 465 21.59 7.98 -16.78
C THR A 465 22.62 6.94 -16.31
N PHE A 466 22.47 5.70 -16.74
CA PHE A 466 23.37 4.61 -16.36
C PHE A 466 23.39 3.48 -17.39
N ALA A 467 24.50 2.74 -17.52
CA ALA A 467 24.51 1.48 -18.26
C ALA A 467 24.23 0.31 -17.32
N LEU A 468 23.72 -0.77 -17.89
CA LEU A 468 23.49 -2.05 -17.22
C LEU A 468 24.25 -3.17 -17.95
N PRO A 469 24.56 -4.28 -17.26
CA PRO A 469 25.01 -5.51 -17.93
C PRO A 469 23.88 -6.13 -18.76
N ASP A 470 24.21 -7.09 -19.62
CA ASP A 470 23.22 -7.92 -20.32
C ASP A 470 22.50 -8.82 -19.29
N CYS A 471 21.28 -8.44 -18.90
CA CYS A 471 20.58 -9.01 -17.75
C CYS A 471 19.09 -9.30 -17.97
N PHE A 472 18.65 -9.48 -19.23
CA PHE A 472 17.29 -9.94 -19.51
C PHE A 472 17.08 -11.40 -19.08
N GLY A 473 16.01 -11.65 -18.32
CA GLY A 473 15.62 -13.01 -17.93
C GLY A 473 15.08 -13.83 -19.10
N GLY A 474 15.67 -15.01 -19.33
CA GLY A 474 15.14 -16.03 -20.25
C GLY A 474 15.49 -15.85 -21.74
N VAL A 475 15.98 -14.68 -22.15
CA VAL A 475 16.19 -14.36 -23.56
C VAL A 475 17.50 -14.96 -24.09
N ALA A 476 17.44 -15.63 -25.24
CA ALA A 476 18.60 -16.29 -25.87
C ALA A 476 19.42 -15.39 -26.82
N SER A 477 18.90 -14.21 -27.16
CA SER A 477 19.50 -13.25 -28.08
C SER A 477 19.28 -11.83 -27.59
N ARG A 478 20.22 -10.92 -27.86
CA ARG A 478 20.07 -9.51 -27.49
C ARG A 478 18.86 -8.86 -28.15
N ILE A 479 18.24 -7.93 -27.44
CA ILE A 479 17.07 -7.15 -27.89
C ILE A 479 17.57 -5.78 -28.40
N PRO A 480 17.49 -5.48 -29.71
CA PRO A 480 17.95 -4.20 -30.25
C PRO A 480 16.84 -3.13 -30.29
N GLU A 481 17.24 -1.86 -30.13
CA GLU A 481 16.43 -0.65 -30.42
C GLU A 481 15.05 -0.58 -29.73
N CYS A 482 14.93 -1.07 -28.50
CA CYS A 482 13.71 -0.94 -27.70
C CYS A 482 13.90 0.06 -26.54
N VAL A 483 12.81 0.70 -26.10
CA VAL A 483 12.76 1.51 -24.86
C VAL A 483 11.50 1.13 -24.08
N PHE A 484 11.69 0.67 -22.85
CA PHE A 484 10.66 0.19 -21.94
C PHE A 484 10.47 1.14 -20.76
N VAL A 485 9.25 1.19 -20.23
CA VAL A 485 8.94 1.74 -18.91
C VAL A 485 9.10 0.61 -17.89
N ALA A 486 9.83 0.84 -16.79
CA ALA A 486 10.09 -0.19 -15.79
C ALA A 486 10.20 0.36 -14.37
N VAL A 487 10.20 -0.55 -13.39
CA VAL A 487 10.42 -0.24 -11.97
C VAL A 487 11.62 -1.03 -11.46
N LEU A 488 12.62 -0.33 -10.91
CA LEU A 488 13.74 -0.92 -10.20
C LEU A 488 13.35 -1.15 -8.74
N SER A 489 13.22 -2.41 -8.34
CA SER A 489 12.77 -2.85 -7.00
C SER A 489 13.83 -3.74 -6.34
N PRO A 490 14.11 -3.62 -5.03
CA PRO A 490 14.98 -4.56 -4.33
C PRO A 490 14.35 -5.95 -4.25
N SER A 491 15.18 -7.00 -4.21
CA SER A 491 14.75 -8.38 -4.01
C SER A 491 14.78 -8.80 -2.55
N TYR A 492 13.84 -9.65 -2.13
CA TYR A 492 13.85 -10.26 -0.80
C TYR A 492 14.85 -11.41 -0.65
N ARG A 493 15.52 -11.86 -1.72
CA ARG A 493 16.49 -12.97 -1.67
C ARG A 493 17.84 -12.57 -1.09
N ASN A 494 18.29 -11.35 -1.39
CA ASN A 494 19.60 -10.86 -1.01
C ASN A 494 19.58 -9.32 -0.98
N LEU A 495 20.20 -8.72 0.04
CA LEU A 495 20.29 -7.27 0.26
C LEU A 495 20.93 -6.52 -0.92
N MET A 496 21.76 -7.19 -1.72
CA MET A 496 22.41 -6.60 -2.91
C MET A 496 21.64 -6.86 -4.21
N GLU A 497 20.59 -7.68 -4.20
CA GLU A 497 19.83 -8.06 -5.40
C GLU A 497 18.67 -7.12 -5.74
N TYR A 498 18.50 -6.86 -7.03
CA TYR A 498 17.47 -6.02 -7.60
C TYR A 498 16.73 -6.73 -8.74
N ARG A 499 15.50 -6.31 -8.97
CA ARG A 499 14.64 -6.68 -10.10
C ARG A 499 14.24 -5.43 -10.85
N ILE A 500 14.30 -5.48 -12.17
CA ILE A 500 13.79 -4.43 -13.06
C ILE A 500 12.55 -5.01 -13.72
N ILE A 501 11.37 -4.56 -13.29
CA ILE A 501 10.09 -5.09 -13.77
C ILE A 501 9.54 -4.18 -14.86
N LEU A 502 9.57 -4.64 -16.11
CA LEU A 502 9.00 -3.93 -17.26
C LEU A 502 7.48 -3.79 -17.12
N GLN A 503 6.97 -2.58 -17.34
CA GLN A 503 5.58 -2.17 -17.13
C GLN A 503 4.85 -1.81 -18.42
N ASP A 504 5.57 -1.29 -19.42
CA ASP A 504 5.08 -0.87 -20.75
C ASP A 504 6.26 -0.72 -21.73
N VAL A 505 5.99 -0.47 -23.01
CA VAL A 505 6.98 -0.17 -24.06
C VAL A 505 6.65 1.15 -24.78
N LEU A 506 7.67 1.98 -25.01
CA LEU A 506 7.57 3.27 -25.70
C LEU A 506 8.09 3.18 -27.13
N VAL A 507 9.22 2.50 -27.31
CA VAL A 507 9.87 2.27 -28.60
C VAL A 507 10.10 0.77 -28.74
N PHE A 508 9.75 0.21 -29.89
CA PHE A 508 9.98 -1.19 -30.22
C PHE A 508 10.68 -1.30 -31.58
N GLN A 509 11.89 -1.88 -31.59
CA GLN A 509 12.71 -2.06 -32.81
C GLN A 509 12.81 -0.77 -33.65
N GLY A 510 13.18 0.34 -32.99
CA GLY A 510 13.37 1.66 -33.59
C GLY A 510 12.08 2.43 -33.92
N SER A 511 10.90 1.83 -33.74
CA SER A 511 9.60 2.46 -34.00
C SER A 511 8.96 2.98 -32.72
N ASP A 512 8.50 4.23 -32.71
CA ASP A 512 7.65 4.76 -31.65
C ASP A 512 6.28 4.06 -31.66
N VAL A 513 5.84 3.57 -30.51
CA VAL A 513 4.59 2.83 -30.33
C VAL A 513 3.67 3.46 -29.27
N THR A 514 3.91 4.70 -28.79
CA THR A 514 3.10 5.28 -27.71
C THR A 514 1.61 5.44 -28.04
N ASP A 515 1.29 5.63 -29.33
CA ASP A 515 -0.07 5.80 -29.84
C ASP A 515 -0.79 4.46 -30.14
N THR A 516 -0.06 3.33 -30.12
CA THR A 516 -0.61 1.98 -30.28
C THR A 516 -1.34 1.55 -29.00
N PRO A 517 -2.49 0.83 -29.06
CA PRO A 517 -3.22 0.40 -27.87
C PRO A 517 -2.40 -0.49 -26.91
N PHE A 518 -2.65 -0.41 -25.60
CA PHE A 518 -1.82 -1.11 -24.59
C PHE A 518 -1.71 -2.63 -24.81
N SER A 519 -2.81 -3.29 -25.21
CA SER A 519 -2.83 -4.74 -25.46
C SER A 519 -1.90 -5.16 -26.60
N GLU A 520 -1.77 -4.34 -27.64
CA GLU A 520 -0.86 -4.56 -28.76
C GLU A 520 0.59 -4.23 -28.39
N ARG A 521 0.82 -3.10 -27.70
CA ARG A 521 2.15 -2.76 -27.12
C ARG A 521 2.69 -3.88 -26.24
N TRP A 522 1.84 -4.43 -25.37
CA TRP A 522 2.23 -5.52 -24.47
C TRP A 522 2.51 -6.82 -25.23
N GLY A 523 1.76 -7.10 -26.30
CA GLY A 523 2.04 -8.21 -27.22
C GLY A 523 3.44 -8.14 -27.85
N TYR A 524 3.96 -6.94 -28.14
CA TYR A 524 5.34 -6.76 -28.58
C TYR A 524 6.35 -7.17 -27.50
N VAL A 525 6.12 -6.82 -26.22
CA VAL A 525 6.98 -7.22 -25.09
C VAL A 525 6.96 -8.75 -24.91
N GLU A 526 5.80 -9.39 -25.03
CA GLU A 526 5.68 -10.85 -24.92
C GLU A 526 6.35 -11.58 -26.10
N SER A 527 6.39 -10.98 -27.29
CA SER A 527 7.10 -11.54 -28.46
C SER A 527 8.62 -11.64 -28.29
N LEU A 528 9.20 -10.93 -27.31
CA LEU A 528 10.62 -10.99 -26.97
C LEU A 528 10.99 -12.20 -26.08
N TYR A 529 10.00 -12.98 -25.61
CA TYR A 529 10.18 -14.13 -24.71
C TYR A 529 10.95 -13.80 -23.42
N ILE A 530 10.83 -12.56 -22.92
CA ILE A 530 11.35 -12.17 -21.61
C ILE A 530 10.55 -12.91 -20.52
N ASP A 531 11.26 -13.52 -19.57
CA ASP A 531 10.64 -14.16 -18.41
C ASP A 531 9.84 -13.16 -17.57
N ASP A 532 8.70 -13.58 -17.01
CA ASP A 532 7.92 -12.73 -16.10
C ASP A 532 8.42 -12.77 -14.65
N GLU A 533 7.88 -11.87 -13.83
CA GLU A 533 8.20 -11.73 -12.41
C GLU A 533 7.95 -12.98 -11.55
N ASP A 534 7.11 -13.93 -11.99
CA ASP A 534 6.85 -15.18 -11.29
C ASP A 534 7.83 -16.31 -11.71
N SER A 535 8.69 -16.08 -12.72
CA SER A 535 9.73 -17.03 -13.17
C SER A 535 10.81 -17.33 -12.12
N TRP A 536 10.94 -16.46 -11.10
CA TRP A 536 11.83 -16.66 -9.95
C TRP A 536 13.32 -16.85 -10.33
N ARG A 537 13.76 -16.30 -11.46
CA ARG A 537 15.17 -16.32 -11.91
C ARG A 537 16.12 -15.79 -10.83
N HIS A 538 17.30 -16.41 -10.74
CA HIS A 538 18.43 -15.80 -10.04
C HIS A 538 18.88 -14.54 -10.79
N ALA A 539 19.35 -13.54 -10.05
CA ALA A 539 20.02 -12.40 -10.65
C ALA A 539 21.26 -12.82 -11.47
N SER A 540 21.74 -11.92 -12.34
CA SER A 540 23.06 -12.06 -12.94
C SER A 540 24.17 -12.05 -11.87
N ALA A 541 25.42 -12.28 -12.28
CA ALA A 541 26.58 -12.08 -11.41
C ALA A 541 26.69 -10.65 -10.84
N ASP A 542 25.93 -9.70 -11.40
CA ASP A 542 25.89 -8.29 -11.01
C ASP A 542 24.67 -7.95 -10.15
N HIS A 543 24.02 -8.98 -9.60
CA HIS A 543 22.88 -8.87 -8.69
C HIS A 543 21.63 -8.15 -9.27
N VAL A 544 21.48 -8.10 -10.60
CA VAL A 544 20.31 -7.52 -11.28
C VAL A 544 19.73 -8.47 -12.34
N VAL A 545 18.41 -8.44 -12.54
CA VAL A 545 17.72 -9.10 -13.66
C VAL A 545 16.51 -8.28 -14.11
N ILE A 546 16.30 -8.20 -15.42
CA ILE A 546 15.14 -7.59 -16.07
C ILE A 546 14.09 -8.68 -16.36
N LEU A 547 12.88 -8.47 -15.87
CA LEU A 547 11.72 -9.35 -16.02
C LEU A 547 10.51 -8.53 -16.48
N ARG A 548 9.49 -9.14 -17.11
CA ARG A 548 8.23 -8.44 -17.42
C ARG A 548 7.19 -8.60 -16.31
N ALA A 549 6.34 -7.59 -16.09
CA ALA A 549 5.19 -7.70 -15.19
C ALA A 549 4.22 -8.80 -15.67
N ARG A 550 3.63 -9.57 -14.76
CA ARG A 550 2.63 -10.58 -15.11
C ARG A 550 1.25 -9.93 -15.18
N HIS A 551 0.73 -9.81 -16.39
CA HIS A 551 -0.64 -9.39 -16.66
C HIS A 551 -1.57 -10.61 -16.71
N VAL A 552 -2.70 -10.56 -16.01
CA VAL A 552 -3.75 -11.59 -16.10
C VAL A 552 -5.11 -10.95 -16.44
N PRO A 553 -5.96 -11.62 -17.24
CA PRO A 553 -7.37 -11.30 -17.35
C PRO A 553 -8.04 -11.22 -15.96
N PHE A 554 -8.96 -10.26 -15.76
CA PHE A 554 -9.55 -10.00 -14.44
C PHE A 554 -10.24 -11.24 -13.82
N ASP A 555 -10.82 -12.15 -14.62
CA ASP A 555 -11.38 -13.42 -14.16
C ASP A 555 -10.35 -14.37 -13.49
N LYS A 556 -9.06 -14.12 -13.69
CA LYS A 556 -7.93 -14.85 -13.10
C LYS A 556 -7.17 -14.07 -12.04
N ILE A 557 -7.73 -12.97 -11.52
CA ILE A 557 -7.12 -12.14 -10.47
C ILE A 557 -6.68 -12.95 -9.23
N GLN A 558 -7.37 -14.07 -8.93
CA GLN A 558 -7.03 -14.98 -7.84
C GLN A 558 -5.59 -15.53 -7.93
N ASP A 559 -5.03 -15.65 -9.14
CA ASP A 559 -3.64 -16.06 -9.36
C ASP A 559 -2.64 -15.02 -8.82
N LEU A 560 -2.92 -13.72 -9.01
CA LEU A 560 -2.09 -12.62 -8.50
C LEU A 560 -2.26 -12.40 -7.00
N LEU A 561 -3.42 -12.75 -6.46
CA LEU A 561 -3.74 -12.75 -5.03
C LEU A 561 -3.25 -14.01 -4.30
N SER A 562 -2.52 -14.90 -4.99
CA SER A 562 -1.99 -16.11 -4.37
C SER A 562 -0.93 -15.77 -3.30
N PRO A 563 -0.82 -16.55 -2.20
CA PRO A 563 0.07 -16.24 -1.08
C PRO A 563 1.56 -16.54 -1.36
N LEU A 564 1.94 -16.79 -2.62
CA LEU A 564 3.33 -16.96 -3.01
C LEU A 564 4.02 -15.60 -2.95
N PRO A 565 5.06 -15.43 -2.09
CA PRO A 565 5.71 -14.14 -1.94
C PRO A 565 6.34 -13.73 -3.26
N SER A 566 6.12 -12.47 -3.67
CA SER A 566 6.87 -11.89 -4.78
C SER A 566 8.36 -11.87 -4.43
N ASP A 567 9.22 -12.04 -5.42
CA ASP A 567 10.68 -11.87 -5.26
C ASP A 567 11.08 -10.41 -4.98
N HIS A 568 10.18 -9.45 -5.26
CA HIS A 568 10.41 -8.02 -5.15
C HIS A 568 9.21 -7.30 -4.52
N CYS A 569 9.40 -6.03 -4.08
CA CYS A 569 8.38 -5.28 -3.38
C CYS A 569 7.14 -4.99 -4.25
N THR A 570 5.96 -5.43 -3.81
CA THR A 570 4.66 -5.18 -4.47
C THR A 570 3.60 -4.74 -3.46
N ARG A 571 2.70 -3.82 -3.81
CA ARG A 571 1.60 -3.36 -2.95
C ARG A 571 0.28 -3.27 -3.70
N GLY A 572 -0.54 -4.31 -3.58
CA GLY A 572 -1.85 -4.36 -4.22
C GLY A 572 -1.79 -4.54 -5.73
N LEU A 573 -2.86 -4.14 -6.42
CA LEU A 573 -3.09 -4.46 -7.83
C LEU A 573 -3.46 -3.22 -8.65
N VAL A 574 -2.98 -3.18 -9.90
CA VAL A 574 -3.39 -2.20 -10.92
C VAL A 574 -4.32 -2.87 -11.92
N PHE A 575 -5.43 -2.21 -12.24
CA PHE A 575 -6.41 -2.64 -13.23
C PHE A 575 -6.36 -1.70 -14.45
N LEU A 576 -6.09 -2.29 -15.61
CA LEU A 576 -5.97 -1.63 -16.90
C LEU A 576 -7.19 -2.00 -17.77
N CYS A 577 -7.92 -1.01 -18.27
CA CYS A 577 -9.03 -1.24 -19.20
C CYS A 577 -8.50 -1.89 -20.49
N SER A 578 -9.14 -2.96 -20.96
CA SER A 578 -8.71 -3.71 -22.16
C SER A 578 -9.38 -3.22 -23.45
N THR A 579 -10.47 -2.47 -23.34
CA THR A 579 -11.24 -1.94 -24.47
C THR A 579 -10.96 -0.44 -24.63
N GLU A 580 -9.85 -0.11 -25.29
CA GLU A 580 -9.55 1.26 -25.72
C GLU A 580 -10.33 1.59 -27.00
N GLU A 581 -11.57 2.10 -26.87
CA GLU A 581 -12.29 2.68 -28.02
C GLU A 581 -11.65 4.03 -28.40
N ILE A 582 -10.99 4.06 -29.56
CA ILE A 582 -10.42 5.27 -30.15
C ILE A 582 -11.57 6.17 -30.62
N SER A 583 -11.93 7.15 -29.82
CA SER A 583 -12.91 8.18 -30.19
C SER A 583 -12.21 9.36 -30.89
N ASP A 584 -12.78 9.82 -32.01
CA ASP A 584 -12.24 10.91 -32.86
C ASP A 584 -12.14 12.30 -32.18
N SER A 585 -12.48 12.42 -30.89
CA SER A 585 -12.33 13.67 -30.14
C SER A 585 -10.99 13.70 -29.39
N HIS A 586 -10.15 14.69 -29.69
CA HIS A 586 -8.87 14.98 -29.02
C HIS A 586 -9.00 15.43 -27.53
N LYS A 587 -9.74 14.68 -26.72
CA LYS A 587 -9.78 14.80 -25.25
C LYS A 587 -9.60 13.41 -24.67
N ALA A 588 -8.48 13.20 -23.97
CA ALA A 588 -8.05 11.91 -23.43
C ALA A 588 -8.86 11.43 -22.20
N GLU A 589 -10.19 11.43 -22.27
CA GLU A 589 -11.09 10.97 -21.21
C GLU A 589 -11.48 9.48 -21.34
N THR A 590 -10.51 8.56 -21.49
CA THR A 590 -10.82 7.10 -21.42
C THR A 590 -9.73 6.15 -20.90
N LYS A 591 -8.53 6.60 -20.51
CA LYS A 591 -7.55 5.73 -19.82
C LYS A 591 -7.94 5.51 -18.34
N GLN A 592 -9.06 4.82 -18.09
CA GLN A 592 -9.48 4.43 -16.74
C GLN A 592 -8.57 3.32 -16.20
N THR A 593 -7.59 3.72 -15.41
CA THR A 593 -6.73 2.83 -14.64
C THR A 593 -7.11 2.92 -13.17
N PHE A 594 -7.31 1.79 -12.49
CA PHE A 594 -7.63 1.76 -11.07
C PHE A 594 -6.51 1.10 -10.26
N LEU A 595 -6.23 1.64 -9.07
CA LEU A 595 -5.29 1.07 -8.09
C LEU A 595 -6.06 0.58 -6.87
N TRP A 596 -5.93 -0.69 -6.55
CA TRP A 596 -6.32 -1.23 -5.25
C TRP A 596 -5.10 -1.43 -4.37
N THR A 597 -5.15 -0.85 -3.17
CA THR A 597 -4.20 -1.09 -2.09
C THR A 597 -4.95 -1.79 -0.96
N PRO A 598 -4.51 -2.97 -0.48
CA PRO A 598 -5.13 -3.61 0.68
C PRO A 598 -5.21 -2.65 1.86
N PRO A 599 -6.31 -2.61 2.63
CA PRO A 599 -6.44 -1.71 3.79
C PRO A 599 -5.27 -1.81 4.77
N GLU A 600 -4.76 -3.02 4.96
CA GLU A 600 -3.65 -3.39 5.85
C GLU A 600 -2.27 -3.00 5.28
N SER A 601 -2.22 -2.29 4.15
CA SER A 601 -1.00 -1.88 3.43
C SER A 601 -0.97 -0.39 3.09
N ILE A 602 -1.91 0.40 3.63
CA ILE A 602 -1.97 1.86 3.41
C ILE A 602 -0.88 2.52 4.26
N SER A 603 0.15 3.07 3.62
CA SER A 603 1.20 3.87 4.28
C SER A 603 1.26 5.30 3.73
N LEU A 604 1.53 6.25 4.63
CA LEU A 604 1.55 7.70 4.37
C LEU A 604 2.80 8.33 5.03
N PHE A 605 3.26 9.47 4.49
CA PHE A 605 4.49 10.12 4.95
C PHE A 605 4.17 11.38 5.76
N PHE A 606 4.66 11.43 6.99
CA PHE A 606 4.43 12.55 7.91
C PHE A 606 5.74 13.21 8.33
N ARG A 607 5.69 14.51 8.63
CA ARG A 607 6.80 15.22 9.29
C ARG A 607 6.60 15.17 10.80
N VAL A 608 7.68 14.98 11.56
CA VAL A 608 7.61 14.98 13.04
C VAL A 608 7.74 16.40 13.57
N SER A 609 6.69 16.93 14.20
CA SER A 609 6.67 18.32 14.71
C SER A 609 7.39 18.47 16.06
N LYS A 610 7.20 17.48 16.95
CA LYS A 610 7.85 17.31 18.25
C LYS A 610 7.77 15.85 18.69
N THR A 611 8.72 15.43 19.52
CA THR A 611 8.72 14.15 20.22
C THR A 611 8.44 14.39 21.71
N VAL A 612 7.53 13.64 22.30
CA VAL A 612 7.10 13.74 23.71
C VAL A 612 7.34 12.39 24.39
N GLU A 613 7.76 12.40 25.65
CA GLU A 613 7.96 11.19 26.45
C GLU A 613 6.63 10.71 27.03
N VAL A 614 6.41 9.39 27.04
CA VAL A 614 5.19 8.80 27.62
C VAL A 614 5.41 8.59 29.12
N ALA A 615 4.45 9.03 29.94
CA ALA A 615 4.50 8.81 31.37
C ALA A 615 4.64 7.31 31.70
N ASP A 616 5.43 6.99 32.72
CA ASP A 616 5.70 5.64 33.21
C ASP A 616 6.48 4.69 32.26
N ASN A 617 6.99 5.14 31.11
CA ASN A 617 7.88 4.32 30.27
C ASN A 617 8.90 5.12 29.42
N ASP A 618 10.11 5.32 29.95
CA ASP A 618 11.23 6.03 29.30
C ASP A 618 11.66 5.47 27.92
N GLN A 619 11.26 4.23 27.57
CA GLN A 619 11.60 3.65 26.26
C GLN A 619 10.60 3.95 25.14
N VAL A 620 9.40 4.47 25.47
CA VAL A 620 8.35 4.78 24.48
C VAL A 620 8.20 6.30 24.33
N LYS A 621 8.16 6.77 23.09
CA LYS A 621 7.95 8.18 22.75
C LYS A 621 6.79 8.35 21.80
N LYS A 622 6.09 9.48 21.91
CA LYS A 622 5.07 9.96 20.97
C LYS A 622 5.70 10.96 20.00
N ALA A 623 5.62 10.73 18.70
CA ALA A 623 5.91 11.74 17.68
C ALA A 623 4.59 12.32 17.18
N LEU A 624 4.40 13.64 17.29
CA LEU A 624 3.25 14.33 16.69
C LEU A 624 3.46 14.52 15.19
N LEU A 625 2.39 14.33 14.42
CA LEU A 625 2.42 14.27 12.96
C LEU A 625 2.00 15.59 12.29
N GLU A 626 2.83 16.07 11.37
CA GLU A 626 2.58 17.20 10.46
C GLU A 626 2.37 16.70 9.03
N VAL A 627 1.37 17.25 8.35
CA VAL A 627 1.07 17.09 6.91
C VAL A 627 1.32 18.40 6.16
N VAL A 628 1.32 18.36 4.83
CA VAL A 628 1.36 19.57 4.00
C VAL A 628 -0.05 20.07 3.74
N ASP A 629 -0.33 21.33 4.09
CA ASP A 629 -1.50 22.06 3.63
C ASP A 629 -1.37 22.36 2.13
N ALA A 630 -2.30 21.85 1.34
CA ALA A 630 -2.29 21.97 -0.12
C ALA A 630 -2.56 23.39 -0.65
N GLU A 631 -3.14 24.28 0.15
CA GLU A 631 -3.38 25.68 -0.23
C GLU A 631 -2.20 26.58 0.13
N THR A 632 -1.51 26.31 1.25
CA THR A 632 -0.44 27.19 1.76
C THR A 632 0.99 26.66 1.57
N ASP A 633 1.16 25.41 1.11
CA ASP A 633 2.43 24.67 0.97
C ASP A 633 3.28 24.70 2.26
N LYS A 634 2.60 24.67 3.41
CA LYS A 634 3.20 24.69 4.75
C LYS A 634 2.86 23.43 5.52
N TYR A 635 3.75 23.08 6.44
CA TYR A 635 3.52 22.03 7.41
C TYR A 635 2.52 22.49 8.47
N ALA A 636 1.48 21.69 8.68
CA ALA A 636 0.45 21.88 9.69
C ALA A 636 0.22 20.57 10.46
N PRO A 637 -0.11 20.60 11.76
CA PRO A 637 -0.47 19.38 12.49
C PRO A 637 -1.75 18.78 11.89
N TYR A 638 -1.75 17.45 11.70
CA TYR A 638 -2.95 16.74 11.28
C TYR A 638 -3.74 16.35 12.52
N GLU A 639 -4.79 17.11 12.87
CA GLU A 639 -5.74 16.83 13.97
C GLU A 639 -5.13 16.46 15.35
N ASP A 640 -3.90 16.93 15.63
CA ASP A 640 -3.06 16.56 16.78
C ASP A 640 -2.71 15.05 16.88
N GLU A 641 -2.84 14.31 15.77
CA GLU A 641 -2.45 12.90 15.60
C GLU A 641 -0.99 12.63 15.93
N TYR A 642 -0.73 11.39 16.38
CA TYR A 642 0.58 10.96 16.83
C TYR A 642 0.83 9.48 16.57
N VAL A 643 2.12 9.12 16.57
CA VAL A 643 2.58 7.74 16.57
C VAL A 643 3.40 7.46 17.83
N GLU A 644 3.12 6.33 18.48
CA GLU A 644 3.95 5.78 19.56
C GLU A 644 5.03 4.87 18.99
N TYR A 645 6.26 4.99 19.50
CA TYR A 645 7.37 4.16 19.04
C TYR A 645 8.40 3.91 20.14
N TYR A 646 9.08 2.77 20.05
CA TYR A 646 10.21 2.46 20.92
C TYR A 646 11.46 3.20 20.47
N LEU A 647 12.11 3.92 21.38
CA LEU A 647 13.35 4.66 21.11
C LEU A 647 14.49 3.75 20.63
N SER A 648 14.49 2.47 21.04
CA SER A 648 15.44 1.46 20.60
C SER A 648 15.25 1.01 19.15
N ALA A 649 14.03 1.10 18.62
CA ALA A 649 13.72 0.77 17.23
C ALA A 649 13.99 1.95 16.27
N PHE A 650 13.68 3.17 16.72
CA PHE A 650 13.83 4.39 15.92
C PHE A 650 14.60 5.50 16.68
N PRO A 651 15.90 5.32 16.95
CA PRO A 651 16.69 6.25 17.78
C PRO A 651 16.90 7.64 17.16
N ASP A 652 16.83 7.73 15.82
CA ASP A 652 17.07 8.97 15.06
C ASP A 652 15.82 9.84 14.83
N VAL A 653 14.64 9.40 15.29
CA VAL A 653 13.39 10.17 15.16
C VAL A 653 13.40 11.38 16.08
N LYS A 654 13.32 12.57 15.48
CA LYS A 654 13.35 13.87 16.15
C LYS A 654 12.54 14.89 15.35
N LYS A 655 12.40 16.11 15.89
CA LYS A 655 11.75 17.21 15.17
C LYS A 655 12.36 17.41 13.77
N GLY A 656 11.51 17.42 12.75
CA GLY A 656 11.87 17.56 11.34
C GLY A 656 12.20 16.25 10.61
N SER A 657 12.35 15.12 11.32
CA SER A 657 12.42 13.80 10.65
C SER A 657 11.12 13.53 9.88
N ILE A 658 11.21 12.76 8.81
CA ILE A 658 10.05 12.28 8.07
C ILE A 658 9.85 10.80 8.43
N VAL A 659 8.61 10.40 8.72
CA VAL A 659 8.25 9.02 9.06
C VAL A 659 7.23 8.51 8.06
N GLU A 660 7.43 7.28 7.57
CA GLU A 660 6.39 6.51 6.89
C GLU A 660 5.62 5.74 7.93
N CYS A 661 4.32 6.02 8.05
CA CYS A 661 3.43 5.38 9.00
C CYS A 661 2.41 4.50 8.27
N LEU A 662 2.16 3.31 8.80
CA LEU A 662 1.05 2.44 8.42
C LEU A 662 -0.23 2.92 9.10
N LEU A 663 -1.34 2.98 8.37
CA LEU A 663 -2.67 3.22 8.92
C LEU A 663 -3.27 1.91 9.45
N CYS A 664 -3.42 1.82 10.76
CA CYS A 664 -3.97 0.66 11.45
C CYS A 664 -5.40 0.96 11.96
N ARG A 665 -6.24 -0.08 12.10
CA ARG A 665 -7.64 0.02 12.56
C ARG A 665 -8.06 -1.17 13.43
N ASP A 666 -9.01 -0.96 14.33
CA ASP A 666 -9.67 -2.01 15.13
C ASP A 666 -11.06 -2.40 14.59
N GLU A 667 -11.75 -3.31 15.30
CA GLU A 667 -13.11 -3.75 14.95
C GLU A 667 -14.19 -2.66 15.14
N ASN A 668 -13.88 -1.56 15.83
CA ASN A 668 -14.77 -0.42 16.10
C ASN A 668 -14.53 0.75 15.13
N ASP A 669 -13.68 0.57 14.12
CA ASP A 669 -13.18 1.59 13.19
C ASP A 669 -12.37 2.72 13.84
N ALA A 670 -11.87 2.50 15.07
CA ALA A 670 -10.85 3.36 15.66
C ALA A 670 -9.51 3.12 14.96
N HIS A 671 -8.80 4.19 14.62
CA HIS A 671 -7.55 4.14 13.86
C HIS A 671 -6.36 4.62 14.67
N TRP A 672 -5.15 4.19 14.28
CA TRP A 672 -3.87 4.69 14.79
C TRP A 672 -2.78 4.53 13.73
N TRP A 673 -1.60 5.05 14.04
CA TRP A 673 -0.42 5.00 13.17
C TRP A 673 0.68 4.14 13.79
N ASP A 674 1.39 3.36 12.97
CA ASP A 674 2.59 2.60 13.35
C ASP A 674 3.77 2.98 12.43
N ILE A 675 4.96 3.29 12.97
CA ILE A 675 6.13 3.65 12.13
C ILE A 675 6.65 2.41 11.39
N LEU A 676 6.70 2.49 10.07
CA LEU A 676 7.41 1.53 9.21
C LEU A 676 8.87 1.93 9.03
N GLN A 677 9.13 3.19 8.70
CA GLN A 677 10.49 3.69 8.45
C GLN A 677 10.63 5.17 8.80
N ALA A 678 11.82 5.56 9.28
CA ALA A 678 12.19 6.95 9.53
C ALA A 678 13.28 7.41 8.54
N PHE A 679 13.18 8.66 8.11
CA PHE A 679 14.07 9.31 7.15
C PHE A 679 14.58 10.65 7.69
N SER A 680 15.69 11.12 7.14
CA SER A 680 16.16 12.49 7.40
C SER A 680 15.16 13.53 6.88
N PRO A 681 15.22 14.78 7.39
CA PRO A 681 14.51 15.90 6.76
C PRO A 681 14.73 15.90 5.24
N ASP A 682 13.69 16.27 4.50
CA ASP A 682 13.70 16.50 3.05
C ASP A 682 14.04 15.28 2.16
N ALA A 683 14.15 14.07 2.74
CA ALA A 683 14.45 12.84 1.99
C ALA A 683 13.26 12.23 1.22
N LYS A 684 12.03 12.59 1.60
CA LYS A 684 10.76 12.13 1.02
C LYS A 684 9.78 13.30 0.95
N LYS A 685 8.80 13.24 0.04
CA LYS A 685 7.68 14.18 0.05
C LYS A 685 6.71 13.77 1.17
N VAL A 686 6.33 14.73 2.00
CA VAL A 686 5.31 14.56 3.06
C VAL A 686 3.92 14.57 2.41
N SER A 687 3.02 13.72 2.89
CA SER A 687 1.63 13.62 2.44
C SER A 687 0.86 14.92 2.72
N THR A 688 -0.07 15.25 1.83
CA THR A 688 -0.95 16.40 1.99
C THR A 688 -2.14 16.08 2.89
N TYR A 689 -2.77 17.10 3.49
CA TYR A 689 -3.96 16.92 4.33
C TYR A 689 -5.03 16.07 3.61
N ASN A 690 -5.39 16.43 2.37
CA ASN A 690 -6.42 15.75 1.60
C ASN A 690 -6.09 14.28 1.28
N GLU A 691 -4.81 13.95 1.08
CA GLU A 691 -4.38 12.55 0.85
C GLU A 691 -4.55 11.70 2.12
N VAL A 692 -4.19 12.24 3.29
CA VAL A 692 -4.36 11.54 4.57
C VAL A 692 -5.86 11.41 4.91
N ASP A 693 -6.60 12.52 4.78
CA ASP A 693 -8.04 12.60 5.03
C ASP A 693 -8.85 11.60 4.19
N GLU A 694 -8.50 11.43 2.91
CA GLU A 694 -9.17 10.47 2.04
C GLU A 694 -9.04 9.02 2.57
N PHE A 695 -7.86 8.61 3.06
CA PHE A 695 -7.66 7.26 3.59
C PHE A 695 -8.16 7.06 5.04
N VAL A 696 -8.18 8.12 5.85
CA VAL A 696 -8.74 8.11 7.21
C VAL A 696 -10.27 8.08 7.19
N HIS A 697 -10.93 8.83 6.30
CA HIS A 697 -12.39 8.88 6.21
C HIS A 697 -13.01 7.99 5.12
N SER A 698 -12.21 7.52 4.15
CA SER A 698 -12.66 6.59 3.11
C SER A 698 -11.66 5.43 2.94
N PRO A 699 -11.73 4.39 3.79
CA PRO A 699 -10.79 3.28 3.72
C PRO A 699 -10.83 2.60 2.34
N SER A 700 -9.75 1.88 1.99
CA SER A 700 -9.80 1.02 0.81
C SER A 700 -10.74 -0.17 1.04
N VAL A 701 -11.06 -0.87 -0.04
CA VAL A 701 -11.95 -2.03 -0.01
C VAL A 701 -11.17 -3.31 0.27
N THR A 702 -11.82 -4.28 0.91
CA THR A 702 -11.20 -5.57 1.24
C THR A 702 -10.98 -6.43 -0.01
N GLN A 703 -10.10 -7.43 0.08
CA GLN A 703 -9.89 -8.40 -1.00
C GLN A 703 -11.20 -9.08 -1.44
N LYS A 704 -12.13 -9.35 -0.52
CA LYS A 704 -13.45 -9.94 -0.83
C LYS A 704 -14.31 -9.03 -1.72
N GLU A 705 -14.20 -7.73 -1.54
CA GLU A 705 -15.00 -6.73 -2.28
C GLU A 705 -14.39 -6.43 -3.65
N VAL A 706 -13.05 -6.49 -3.78
CA VAL A 706 -12.39 -6.52 -5.09
C VAL A 706 -12.78 -7.77 -5.88
N LEU A 707 -12.81 -8.94 -5.24
CA LEU A 707 -13.29 -10.18 -5.87
C LEU A 707 -14.79 -10.11 -6.21
N TRP A 708 -15.60 -9.39 -5.44
CA TRP A 708 -17.02 -9.21 -5.76
C TRP A 708 -17.23 -8.46 -7.09
N LEU A 709 -16.31 -7.58 -7.51
CA LEU A 709 -16.39 -6.87 -8.80
C LEU A 709 -16.44 -7.82 -10.01
N LEU A 710 -15.96 -9.07 -9.89
CA LEU A 710 -16.13 -10.13 -10.90
C LEU A 710 -17.61 -10.37 -11.26
N ASN A 711 -18.51 -10.16 -10.29
CA ASN A 711 -19.94 -10.36 -10.44
C ASN A 711 -20.71 -9.04 -10.71
N ALA A 712 -20.03 -7.88 -10.79
CA ALA A 712 -20.69 -6.57 -10.90
C ALA A 712 -21.66 -6.48 -12.10
N SER A 713 -21.32 -7.11 -13.23
CA SER A 713 -22.18 -7.21 -14.41
C SER A 713 -23.50 -7.96 -14.16
N SER A 714 -23.51 -8.93 -13.22
CA SER A 714 -24.71 -9.69 -12.84
C SER A 714 -25.64 -8.91 -11.89
N TYR A 715 -25.12 -7.85 -11.26
CA TYR A 715 -25.85 -6.97 -10.33
C TYR A 715 -26.27 -5.63 -10.95
N VAL A 716 -26.17 -5.48 -12.28
CA VAL A 716 -26.72 -4.32 -13.00
C VAL A 716 -28.25 -4.38 -12.94
N CYS A 717 -28.87 -3.37 -12.33
CA CYS A 717 -30.32 -3.25 -12.29
C CYS A 717 -30.87 -2.90 -13.68
N GLU A 718 -31.72 -3.76 -14.25
CA GLU A 718 -32.36 -3.54 -15.56
C GLU A 718 -33.11 -2.19 -15.64
N ARG A 719 -33.78 -1.79 -14.54
CA ARG A 719 -34.63 -0.58 -14.54
C ARG A 719 -33.87 0.73 -14.44
N CYS A 720 -32.77 0.79 -13.69
CA CYS A 720 -32.03 2.05 -13.47
C CYS A 720 -30.57 2.05 -13.96
N GLY A 721 -30.08 0.94 -14.53
CA GLY A 721 -28.72 0.80 -15.09
C GLY A 721 -27.58 0.87 -14.06
N ARG A 722 -27.89 1.03 -12.77
CA ARG A 722 -26.90 1.07 -11.68
C ARG A 722 -26.60 -0.33 -11.17
N VAL A 723 -25.33 -0.60 -10.87
CA VAL A 723 -24.92 -1.80 -10.14
C VAL A 723 -25.33 -1.69 -8.67
N ASN A 724 -25.96 -2.73 -8.11
CA ASN A 724 -26.33 -2.79 -6.70
C ASN A 724 -26.55 -4.26 -6.30
N ASP A 725 -25.85 -4.77 -5.29
CA ASP A 725 -25.94 -6.16 -4.80
C ASP A 725 -27.19 -6.46 -3.95
N LYS A 726 -27.86 -5.42 -3.43
CA LYS A 726 -29.12 -5.53 -2.68
C LYS A 726 -30.29 -5.47 -3.66
N GLY A 727 -30.80 -6.63 -4.04
CA GLY A 727 -31.88 -6.79 -5.00
C GLY A 727 -32.17 -8.26 -5.27
N MET A 728 -33.05 -8.54 -6.23
CA MET A 728 -33.38 -9.91 -6.62
C MET A 728 -33.53 -10.06 -8.12
N ARG A 729 -33.38 -11.30 -8.57
CA ARG A 729 -33.60 -11.70 -9.96
C ARG A 729 -35.08 -12.03 -10.16
N ASN A 730 -35.75 -11.29 -11.02
CA ASN A 730 -37.14 -11.51 -11.37
C ASN A 730 -37.25 -12.73 -12.28
N GLU A 731 -37.76 -13.85 -11.76
CA GLU A 731 -37.87 -15.13 -12.50
C GLU A 731 -38.67 -15.02 -13.80
N ARG A 732 -39.64 -14.09 -13.89
CA ARG A 732 -40.48 -13.90 -15.08
C ARG A 732 -39.75 -13.17 -16.21
N HIS A 733 -38.85 -12.26 -15.88
CA HIS A 733 -38.10 -11.44 -16.83
C HIS A 733 -36.64 -11.91 -17.01
N ASN A 734 -36.19 -12.86 -16.18
CA ASN A 734 -34.80 -13.35 -16.12
C ASN A 734 -33.76 -12.23 -15.89
N SER A 735 -34.21 -11.10 -15.32
CA SER A 735 -33.46 -9.87 -15.15
C SER A 735 -33.31 -9.51 -13.66
N TYR A 736 -32.31 -8.70 -13.33
CA TYR A 736 -32.01 -8.31 -11.95
C TYR A 736 -32.53 -6.91 -11.64
N TRP A 737 -33.26 -6.74 -10.53
CA TRP A 737 -33.77 -5.46 -10.05
C TRP A 737 -33.24 -5.15 -8.65
N CYS A 738 -32.66 -3.96 -8.47
CA CYS A 738 -32.21 -3.49 -7.15
C CYS A 738 -33.38 -3.18 -6.22
N HIS A 739 -33.14 -3.20 -4.91
CA HIS A 739 -34.13 -3.04 -3.85
C HIS A 739 -34.97 -1.76 -3.97
N PHE A 740 -34.36 -0.63 -4.37
CA PHE A 740 -35.11 0.61 -4.61
C PHE A 740 -36.09 0.49 -5.78
N CYS A 741 -35.62 0.01 -6.94
CA CYS A 741 -36.47 -0.22 -8.12
C CYS A 741 -37.48 -1.36 -7.91
N TRP A 742 -37.26 -2.24 -6.95
CA TRP A 742 -38.21 -3.25 -6.48
C TRP A 742 -39.35 -2.57 -5.70
N ILE A 743 -39.05 -1.78 -4.66
CA ILE A 743 -40.07 -1.06 -3.86
C ILE A 743 -40.94 -0.15 -4.76
N GLU A 744 -40.35 0.57 -5.71
CA GLU A 744 -41.08 1.42 -6.68
C GLU A 744 -42.16 0.66 -7.46
N THR A 745 -42.00 -0.65 -7.69
CA THR A 745 -42.97 -1.48 -8.41
C THR A 745 -44.11 -2.00 -7.54
N GLY A 746 -44.18 -1.59 -6.26
CA GLY A 746 -45.19 -2.08 -5.30
C GLY A 746 -44.98 -3.54 -4.86
N HIS A 747 -43.81 -4.12 -5.14
CA HIS A 747 -43.44 -5.45 -4.69
C HIS A 747 -42.59 -5.37 -3.41
N GLY A 748 -42.69 -6.39 -2.56
CA GLY A 748 -41.91 -6.49 -1.32
C GLY A 748 -42.15 -7.80 -0.57
N ASP A 749 -41.56 -7.92 0.61
CA ASP A 749 -41.64 -9.11 1.45
C ASP A 749 -42.65 -8.90 2.58
N CYS A 750 -43.71 -9.71 2.61
CA CYS A 750 -44.84 -9.48 3.50
C CYS A 750 -44.56 -9.96 4.93
N VAL A 751 -44.45 -9.01 5.87
CA VAL A 751 -44.16 -9.26 7.29
C VAL A 751 -45.17 -10.21 7.94
N TYR A 752 -46.45 -10.10 7.59
CA TYR A 752 -47.51 -10.92 8.21
C TYR A 752 -47.57 -12.37 7.71
N CYS A 753 -47.33 -12.64 6.42
CA CYS A 753 -47.44 -14.01 5.89
C CYS A 753 -46.12 -14.67 5.50
N GLY A 754 -45.00 -13.94 5.48
CA GLY A 754 -43.69 -14.42 5.06
C GLY A 754 -43.54 -14.65 3.55
N ARG A 755 -44.50 -14.22 2.72
CA ARG A 755 -44.37 -14.28 1.26
C ARG A 755 -43.37 -13.23 0.79
N THR A 756 -42.30 -13.69 0.15
CA THR A 756 -41.36 -12.82 -0.56
C THR A 756 -41.91 -12.42 -1.93
N PHE A 757 -41.41 -11.30 -2.47
CA PHE A 757 -41.73 -10.81 -3.82
C PHE A 757 -43.24 -10.71 -4.14
N ALA A 758 -44.05 -10.28 -3.17
CA ALA A 758 -45.49 -10.13 -3.34
C ALA A 758 -45.85 -8.67 -3.69
N LEU A 759 -46.89 -8.45 -4.50
CA LEU A 759 -47.54 -7.14 -4.64
C LEU A 759 -48.26 -6.77 -3.34
N GLY A 760 -48.24 -5.48 -2.98
CA GLY A 760 -48.72 -5.04 -1.67
C GLY A 760 -48.58 -3.56 -1.38
N MET A 761 -48.66 -3.23 -0.09
CA MET A 761 -48.72 -1.89 0.45
C MET A 761 -47.71 -1.71 1.58
N LEU A 762 -47.11 -0.53 1.67
CA LEU A 762 -46.28 -0.12 2.80
C LEU A 762 -47.15 0.62 3.82
N HIS A 763 -47.17 0.16 5.07
CA HIS A 763 -47.85 0.89 6.16
C HIS A 763 -47.08 2.17 6.46
N GLU A 764 -47.79 3.31 6.47
CA GLU A 764 -47.17 4.64 6.52
C GLU A 764 -46.34 4.86 7.79
N GLN A 765 -46.88 4.53 8.96
CA GLN A 765 -46.26 4.86 10.25
C GLN A 765 -45.11 3.92 10.65
N SER A 766 -45.11 2.67 10.16
CA SER A 766 -44.14 1.64 10.58
C SER A 766 -43.23 1.14 9.46
N HIS A 767 -43.43 1.62 8.23
CA HIS A 767 -42.72 1.21 7.01
C HIS A 767 -42.65 -0.32 6.77
N LEU A 768 -43.58 -1.09 7.36
CA LEU A 768 -43.67 -2.54 7.17
C LEU A 768 -44.47 -2.83 5.90
N PHE A 769 -44.01 -3.79 5.11
CA PHE A 769 -44.67 -4.20 3.87
C PHE A 769 -45.64 -5.36 4.10
N TYR A 770 -46.80 -5.30 3.45
CA TYR A 770 -47.83 -6.33 3.51
C TYR A 770 -48.37 -6.61 2.11
N CYS A 771 -48.50 -7.88 1.73
CA CYS A 771 -49.09 -8.22 0.44
C CYS A 771 -50.60 -7.90 0.41
N GLU A 772 -51.14 -7.64 -0.77
CA GLU A 772 -52.54 -7.26 -0.99
C GLU A 772 -53.52 -8.16 -0.21
N ASN A 773 -53.36 -9.49 -0.31
CA ASN A 773 -54.20 -10.46 0.40
C ASN A 773 -54.20 -10.28 1.92
N CYS A 774 -53.06 -9.94 2.52
CA CYS A 774 -52.96 -9.74 3.97
C CYS A 774 -53.53 -8.38 4.36
N TRP A 775 -53.24 -7.34 3.60
CA TRP A 775 -53.81 -6.02 3.82
C TRP A 775 -55.35 -6.03 3.76
N THR A 776 -55.93 -6.74 2.78
CA THR A 776 -57.38 -6.96 2.70
C THR A 776 -57.93 -7.76 3.88
N CYS A 777 -57.15 -8.70 4.45
CA CYS A 777 -57.57 -9.45 5.63
C CYS A 777 -57.66 -8.58 6.89
N PHE A 778 -56.83 -7.53 7.01
CA PHE A 778 -56.86 -6.65 8.19
C PHE A 778 -58.06 -5.69 8.19
N SER A 779 -58.63 -5.39 7.02
CA SER A 779 -59.81 -4.53 6.89
C SER A 779 -61.14 -5.29 7.01
N THR A 780 -61.14 -6.61 7.07
CA THR A 780 -62.34 -7.43 7.33
C THR A 780 -62.55 -7.66 8.84
N TRP A 781 -63.73 -7.28 9.36
CA TRP A 781 -64.14 -7.56 10.74
C TRP A 781 -64.73 -8.97 10.90
N ASN A 782 -64.75 -9.51 12.12
CA ASN A 782 -65.25 -10.85 12.38
C ASN A 782 -66.79 -10.88 12.42
N THR A 783 -67.40 -11.32 11.32
CA THR A 783 -68.87 -11.44 11.18
C THR A 783 -69.47 -12.68 11.85
N GLU A 784 -68.67 -13.67 12.25
CA GLU A 784 -69.17 -14.93 12.84
C GLU A 784 -69.33 -14.88 14.36
N ALA A 785 -68.90 -13.79 14.99
CA ALA A 785 -68.91 -13.62 16.43
C ALA A 785 -70.32 -13.63 17.07
N GLU A 786 -70.48 -14.45 18.12
CA GLU A 786 -71.70 -14.53 18.91
C GLU A 786 -71.81 -13.32 19.87
N ARG A 787 -72.41 -12.23 19.36
CA ARG A 787 -72.65 -10.99 20.12
C ARG A 787 -73.75 -11.16 21.16
N GLY A 788 -73.60 -10.48 22.30
CA GLY A 788 -74.52 -10.53 23.43
C GLY A 788 -74.33 -11.74 24.35
N TYR A 789 -73.60 -12.78 23.92
CA TYR A 789 -73.32 -13.98 24.73
C TYR A 789 -72.80 -13.61 26.12
N HIS A 790 -73.47 -14.14 27.14
CA HIS A 790 -73.13 -13.96 28.54
C HIS A 790 -72.27 -15.13 29.01
N VAL A 791 -70.99 -14.87 29.27
CA VAL A 791 -70.10 -15.85 29.90
C VAL A 791 -70.61 -16.17 31.31
N PRO A 792 -71.04 -17.41 31.61
CA PRO A 792 -71.50 -17.75 32.95
C PRO A 792 -70.33 -17.66 33.95
N PRO A 793 -70.49 -16.93 35.07
CA PRO A 793 -69.44 -16.78 36.07
C PRO A 793 -69.22 -18.10 36.83
N PRO A 794 -68.07 -18.27 37.51
CA PRO A 794 -67.83 -19.41 38.39
C PRO A 794 -68.94 -19.61 39.44
N PRO A 795 -69.21 -20.86 39.90
CA PRO A 795 -70.34 -21.16 40.80
C PRO A 795 -70.39 -20.36 42.11
N ASN A 796 -69.25 -19.86 42.58
CA ASN A 796 -69.08 -19.09 43.82
C ASN A 796 -68.61 -17.64 43.55
N ALA A 797 -68.76 -17.12 42.33
CA ALA A 797 -68.22 -15.82 41.94
C ALA A 797 -68.92 -14.64 42.64
N LYS A 798 -68.12 -13.73 43.23
CA LYS A 798 -68.59 -12.46 43.80
C LYS A 798 -69.16 -11.54 42.72
N ILE A 799 -70.03 -10.60 43.11
CA ILE A 799 -70.66 -9.68 42.15
C ILE A 799 -69.62 -8.92 41.30
N THR A 800 -68.50 -8.51 41.90
CA THR A 800 -67.39 -7.83 41.21
C THR A 800 -66.88 -8.65 40.01
N GLN A 801 -66.66 -9.95 40.20
CA GLN A 801 -66.24 -10.88 39.14
C GLN A 801 -67.33 -11.06 38.07
N GLN A 802 -68.60 -11.13 38.48
CA GLN A 802 -69.75 -11.27 37.56
C GLN A 802 -69.88 -10.03 36.65
N VAL A 803 -69.83 -8.84 37.23
CA VAL A 803 -69.95 -7.56 36.51
C VAL A 803 -68.74 -7.35 35.59
N THR A 804 -67.52 -7.50 36.09
CA THR A 804 -66.30 -7.31 35.27
C THR A 804 -66.29 -8.24 34.06
N THR A 805 -66.66 -9.51 34.23
CA THR A 805 -66.79 -10.47 33.11
C THR A 805 -67.83 -10.03 32.08
N ARG A 806 -68.97 -9.46 32.53
CA ARG A 806 -70.01 -8.93 31.64
C ARG A 806 -69.53 -7.68 30.89
N CYS A 807 -68.90 -6.73 31.57
CA CYS A 807 -68.37 -5.51 30.94
C CYS A 807 -67.28 -5.81 29.92
N ILE A 808 -66.38 -6.76 30.20
CA ILE A 808 -65.39 -7.25 29.22
C ILE A 808 -66.11 -7.83 27.98
N SER A 809 -67.17 -8.62 28.17
CA SER A 809 -67.94 -9.19 27.06
C SER A 809 -68.61 -8.11 26.19
N LEU A 810 -69.16 -7.06 26.81
CA LEU A 810 -69.76 -5.92 26.12
C LEU A 810 -68.72 -5.07 25.37
N LEU A 811 -67.55 -4.87 25.97
CA LEU A 811 -66.43 -4.16 25.36
C LEU A 811 -65.89 -4.90 24.13
N ILE A 812 -65.72 -6.23 24.21
CA ILE A 812 -65.35 -7.08 23.06
C ILE A 812 -66.41 -6.98 21.95
N ASP A 813 -67.70 -7.05 22.28
CA ASP A 813 -68.78 -6.92 21.29
C ASP A 813 -68.82 -5.55 20.60
N MET A 814 -68.51 -4.48 21.34
CA MET A 814 -68.40 -3.12 20.80
C MET A 814 -67.19 -3.01 19.86
N VAL A 815 -66.00 -3.44 20.31
CA VAL A 815 -64.75 -3.34 19.57
C VAL A 815 -64.77 -4.21 18.30
N ASN A 816 -65.39 -5.38 18.33
CA ASN A 816 -65.55 -6.26 17.18
C ASN A 816 -66.46 -5.70 16.04
N THR A 817 -67.04 -4.52 16.20
CA THR A 817 -67.66 -3.78 15.06
C THR A 817 -66.66 -2.92 14.28
N LYS A 818 -65.45 -2.70 14.80
CA LYS A 818 -64.50 -1.68 14.31
C LYS A 818 -63.08 -2.18 14.05
N VAL A 819 -62.67 -3.32 14.62
CA VAL A 819 -61.36 -3.95 14.41
C VAL A 819 -61.53 -5.47 14.13
N PRO A 820 -60.58 -6.11 13.43
CA PRO A 820 -60.55 -7.56 13.32
C PRO A 820 -60.26 -8.24 14.68
N THR A 821 -60.86 -9.40 14.93
CA THR A 821 -60.72 -10.16 16.20
C THR A 821 -60.43 -11.64 15.99
N ASN A 822 -59.99 -12.02 14.79
CA ASN A 822 -59.69 -13.41 14.41
C ASN A 822 -58.37 -13.96 15.00
N ASP A 823 -57.45 -13.07 15.39
CA ASP A 823 -56.14 -13.44 15.96
C ASP A 823 -55.86 -12.54 17.18
N VAL A 824 -55.88 -13.13 18.38
CA VAL A 824 -55.96 -12.40 19.65
C VAL A 824 -54.80 -12.77 20.57
N LEU A 825 -54.13 -11.75 21.11
CA LEU A 825 -53.22 -11.87 22.25
C LEU A 825 -53.93 -11.33 23.50
N ASP A 826 -53.93 -12.10 24.58
CA ASP A 826 -54.59 -11.77 25.85
C ASP A 826 -53.52 -11.73 26.95
N LEU A 827 -53.20 -10.52 27.41
CA LEU A 827 -52.12 -10.22 28.36
C LEU A 827 -52.66 -10.17 29.79
N CYS A 828 -51.95 -10.83 30.72
CA CYS A 828 -52.43 -11.15 32.06
C CYS A 828 -53.74 -11.94 32.00
N CYS A 829 -53.77 -12.97 31.15
CA CYS A 829 -54.98 -13.69 30.79
C CYS A 829 -55.54 -14.49 31.97
N GLY A 830 -56.86 -14.46 32.16
CA GLY A 830 -57.49 -15.23 33.23
C GLY A 830 -59.00 -15.13 33.28
N GLY A 831 -59.57 -15.73 34.33
CA GLY A 831 -61.02 -15.80 34.53
C GLY A 831 -61.73 -16.59 33.42
N SER A 832 -62.95 -16.20 33.10
CA SER A 832 -63.77 -16.88 32.08
C SER A 832 -63.75 -16.20 30.71
N VAL A 833 -62.91 -15.16 30.52
CA VAL A 833 -62.85 -14.32 29.31
C VAL A 833 -62.51 -15.13 28.05
N VAL A 834 -61.66 -16.16 28.14
CA VAL A 834 -61.34 -17.05 27.00
C VAL A 834 -62.58 -17.68 26.34
N ARG A 835 -63.66 -17.92 27.09
CA ARG A 835 -64.93 -18.41 26.52
C ARG A 835 -65.61 -17.37 25.65
N LYS A 836 -65.49 -16.08 25.98
CA LYS A 836 -65.96 -15.00 25.09
C LYS A 836 -65.19 -15.01 23.78
N TRP A 837 -63.86 -15.21 23.79
CA TRP A 837 -63.08 -15.34 22.56
C TRP A 837 -63.45 -16.57 21.72
N MET A 838 -63.72 -17.72 22.35
CA MET A 838 -64.25 -18.92 21.64
C MET A 838 -65.61 -18.65 20.98
N ARG A 839 -66.52 -17.98 21.70
CA ARG A 839 -67.84 -17.57 21.21
C ARG A 839 -67.78 -16.45 20.17
N ASN A 840 -66.76 -15.60 20.24
CA ASN A 840 -66.41 -14.61 19.23
C ASN A 840 -65.87 -15.25 17.94
N LYS A 841 -65.70 -16.58 17.87
CA LYS A 841 -65.19 -17.29 16.69
C LYS A 841 -63.79 -16.79 16.27
N THR A 842 -62.96 -16.52 17.27
CA THR A 842 -61.55 -16.18 17.08
C THR A 842 -60.77 -17.44 16.65
N ASP A 843 -60.10 -17.39 15.49
CA ASP A 843 -59.33 -18.49 14.90
C ASP A 843 -58.07 -18.84 15.69
N ARG A 844 -57.44 -17.81 16.30
CA ARG A 844 -56.20 -17.93 17.06
C ARG A 844 -56.24 -17.09 18.32
N TYR A 845 -55.86 -17.71 19.43
CA TYR A 845 -55.79 -17.08 20.73
C TYR A 845 -54.49 -17.46 21.41
N LEU A 846 -53.76 -16.46 21.90
CA LEU A 846 -52.59 -16.62 22.74
C LEU A 846 -52.84 -15.91 24.07
N GLY A 847 -53.06 -16.67 25.14
CA GLY A 847 -53.06 -16.15 26.50
C GLY A 847 -51.65 -16.15 27.11
N ILE A 848 -51.28 -15.08 27.80
CA ILE A 848 -50.03 -15.00 28.58
C ILE A 848 -50.36 -14.47 29.98
N ASP A 849 -49.90 -15.19 31.00
CA ASP A 849 -49.97 -14.78 32.40
C ASP A 849 -48.70 -15.22 33.14
N ASN A 850 -48.35 -14.57 34.25
CA ASN A 850 -47.15 -14.92 35.02
C ASN A 850 -47.41 -16.00 36.10
N GLN A 851 -48.67 -16.33 36.40
CA GLN A 851 -49.05 -17.37 37.36
C GLN A 851 -49.36 -18.69 36.66
N SER A 852 -48.55 -19.73 36.92
CA SER A 852 -48.75 -21.07 36.36
C SER A 852 -50.13 -21.66 36.70
N THR A 853 -50.67 -21.38 37.89
CA THR A 853 -51.99 -21.80 38.35
C THR A 853 -53.13 -21.24 37.48
N ILE A 854 -53.02 -19.98 37.02
CA ILE A 854 -53.98 -19.36 36.11
C ILE A 854 -53.85 -19.98 34.72
N VAL A 855 -52.61 -20.14 34.24
CA VAL A 855 -52.30 -20.74 32.94
C VAL A 855 -52.85 -22.17 32.83
N ASP A 856 -52.67 -23.01 33.85
CA ASP A 856 -53.14 -24.39 33.86
C ASP A 856 -54.67 -24.48 33.96
N SER A 857 -55.31 -23.64 34.79
CA SER A 857 -56.78 -23.49 34.84
C SER A 857 -57.37 -23.06 33.48
N MET A 858 -56.70 -22.14 32.77
CA MET A 858 -57.08 -21.71 31.43
C MET A 858 -56.92 -22.82 30.40
N ARG A 859 -55.83 -23.61 30.46
CA ARG A 859 -55.64 -24.80 29.61
C ARG A 859 -56.75 -25.83 29.83
N GLU A 860 -57.11 -26.13 31.07
CA GLU A 860 -58.22 -27.04 31.39
C GLU A 860 -59.57 -26.52 30.85
N SER A 861 -59.84 -25.22 31.00
CA SER A 861 -61.03 -24.56 30.45
C SER A 861 -61.08 -24.64 28.91
N ILE A 862 -59.93 -24.53 28.24
CA ILE A 862 -59.81 -24.68 26.78
C ILE A 862 -60.00 -26.14 26.36
N HIS A 863 -59.31 -27.09 26.99
CA HIS A 863 -59.39 -28.51 26.66
C HIS A 863 -60.77 -29.13 26.90
N SER A 864 -61.52 -28.63 27.89
CA SER A 864 -62.88 -29.10 28.20
C SER A 864 -63.99 -28.39 27.41
N SER A 865 -63.68 -27.34 26.65
CA SER A 865 -64.67 -26.54 25.94
C SER A 865 -65.20 -27.21 24.67
N LYS A 866 -66.52 -27.31 24.56
CA LYS A 866 -67.24 -27.69 23.32
C LYS A 866 -67.50 -26.50 22.39
N GLU A 867 -67.10 -25.30 22.79
CA GLU A 867 -67.39 -24.04 22.08
C GLU A 867 -66.29 -23.70 21.04
N LEU A 868 -65.14 -24.38 21.13
CA LEU A 868 -63.98 -24.23 20.26
C LEU A 868 -64.31 -24.59 18.80
N LEU A 869 -63.88 -23.74 17.86
CA LEU A 869 -64.00 -23.99 16.44
C LEU A 869 -63.12 -25.19 15.99
N PRO A 870 -63.60 -26.03 15.06
CA PRO A 870 -62.72 -26.99 14.38
C PRO A 870 -61.55 -26.25 13.71
N ASN A 871 -60.32 -26.64 14.06
CA ASN A 871 -59.04 -26.06 13.62
C ASN A 871 -58.60 -24.73 14.27
N ALA A 872 -59.35 -24.14 15.21
CA ALA A 872 -58.86 -22.98 15.95
C ALA A 872 -57.69 -23.33 16.87
N ARG A 873 -56.76 -22.38 17.07
CA ARG A 873 -55.52 -22.58 17.84
C ARG A 873 -55.52 -21.71 19.09
N TYR A 874 -55.75 -22.33 20.24
CA TYR A 874 -55.78 -21.68 21.55
C TYR A 874 -54.58 -22.16 22.37
N ASN A 875 -53.63 -21.26 22.60
CA ASN A 875 -52.41 -21.51 23.37
C ASN A 875 -52.40 -20.64 24.62
N VAL A 876 -51.80 -21.14 25.71
CA VAL A 876 -51.59 -20.36 26.94
C VAL A 876 -50.17 -20.61 27.46
N ILE A 877 -49.43 -19.54 27.74
CA ILE A 877 -48.03 -19.55 28.17
C ILE A 877 -47.89 -18.92 29.55
N CYS A 878 -47.04 -19.50 30.40
CA CYS A 878 -46.59 -18.90 31.64
C CYS A 878 -45.33 -18.06 31.35
N ALA A 879 -45.43 -16.74 31.39
CA ALA A 879 -44.32 -15.82 31.13
C ALA A 879 -44.58 -14.43 31.76
N ASP A 880 -43.52 -13.66 32.01
CA ASP A 880 -43.65 -12.27 32.44
C ASP A 880 -44.08 -11.37 31.29
N VAL A 881 -45.31 -10.88 31.37
CA VAL A 881 -45.98 -9.99 30.39
C VAL A 881 -45.25 -8.64 30.23
N PHE A 882 -44.47 -8.20 31.22
CA PHE A 882 -43.85 -6.88 31.25
C PHE A 882 -42.32 -6.90 31.12
N SER A 883 -41.74 -8.08 30.89
CA SER A 883 -40.31 -8.24 30.55
C SER A 883 -40.00 -7.64 29.19
N LYS A 884 -38.83 -6.97 29.08
CA LYS A 884 -38.32 -6.40 27.82
C LYS A 884 -38.12 -7.47 26.73
N ASP A 885 -37.87 -8.72 27.13
CA ASP A 885 -37.54 -9.82 26.21
C ASP A 885 -38.76 -10.63 25.73
N LEU A 886 -39.95 -10.43 26.34
CA LEU A 886 -41.17 -11.22 26.03
C LEU A 886 -41.48 -11.22 24.52
N TRP A 887 -41.50 -10.03 23.92
CA TRP A 887 -41.87 -9.84 22.52
C TRP A 887 -40.86 -10.51 21.58
N MET A 888 -39.57 -10.31 21.84
CA MET A 888 -38.48 -10.78 20.97
C MET A 888 -38.17 -12.27 21.13
N GLU A 889 -38.26 -12.82 22.35
CA GLU A 889 -37.84 -14.18 22.65
C GLU A 889 -38.97 -15.18 22.91
N THR A 890 -40.18 -14.74 23.26
CA THR A 890 -41.29 -15.65 23.62
C THR A 890 -42.41 -15.59 22.60
N ILE A 891 -42.96 -14.41 22.33
CA ILE A 891 -44.13 -14.24 21.45
C ILE A 891 -43.77 -14.62 20.01
N THR A 892 -42.67 -14.13 19.46
CA THR A 892 -42.16 -14.49 18.11
C THR A 892 -42.01 -15.99 17.89
N LYS A 893 -41.58 -16.76 18.90
CA LYS A 893 -41.36 -18.21 18.80
C LYS A 893 -42.66 -19.00 18.72
N VAL A 894 -43.75 -18.51 19.33
CA VAL A 894 -45.05 -19.22 19.38
C VAL A 894 -46.06 -18.64 18.39
N HIS A 895 -45.97 -17.35 18.10
CA HIS A 895 -46.75 -16.66 17.08
C HIS A 895 -45.86 -15.70 16.28
N PRO A 896 -45.24 -16.15 15.17
CA PRO A 896 -44.31 -15.36 14.36
C PRO A 896 -45.01 -14.31 13.48
N ARG A 897 -46.19 -13.83 13.90
CA ARG A 897 -47.03 -12.87 13.18
C ARG A 897 -47.62 -11.87 14.17
N GLN A 898 -47.92 -10.68 13.67
CA GLN A 898 -48.74 -9.70 14.38
C GLN A 898 -50.16 -10.21 14.65
N PHE A 899 -50.83 -9.61 15.63
CA PHE A 899 -52.19 -9.93 16.05
C PHE A 899 -53.20 -8.93 15.49
N HIS A 900 -54.45 -9.38 15.36
CA HIS A 900 -55.58 -8.52 15.01
C HIS A 900 -56.06 -7.70 16.22
N THR A 901 -56.01 -8.29 17.41
CA THR A 901 -56.40 -7.65 18.66
C THR A 901 -55.45 -8.04 19.80
N ILE A 902 -55.08 -7.08 20.64
CA ILE A 902 -54.34 -7.31 21.89
C ILE A 902 -55.22 -6.83 23.04
N ALA A 903 -55.45 -7.69 24.03
CA ALA A 903 -56.27 -7.42 25.20
C ALA A 903 -55.43 -7.39 26.48
N CYS A 904 -55.78 -6.54 27.44
CA CYS A 904 -55.19 -6.52 28.77
C CYS A 904 -56.24 -6.09 29.81
N PHE A 905 -57.06 -7.04 30.27
CA PHE A 905 -58.17 -6.76 31.21
C PHE A 905 -57.75 -6.81 32.68
N SER A 906 -56.54 -7.30 32.96
CA SER A 906 -55.92 -7.43 34.29
C SER A 906 -54.46 -6.97 34.21
N GLY A 907 -53.86 -6.58 35.33
CA GLY A 907 -52.41 -6.37 35.44
C GLY A 907 -51.80 -5.18 34.67
N LEU A 908 -52.55 -4.43 33.84
CA LEU A 908 -52.01 -3.33 33.02
C LEU A 908 -51.14 -2.34 33.80
N HIS A 909 -51.49 -2.05 35.05
CA HIS A 909 -50.74 -1.17 35.95
C HIS A 909 -49.26 -1.58 36.14
N HIS A 910 -48.90 -2.86 35.98
CA HIS A 910 -47.50 -3.29 36.05
C HIS A 910 -46.61 -2.69 34.94
N ALA A 911 -47.18 -2.22 33.83
CA ALA A 911 -46.42 -1.47 32.80
C ALA A 911 -46.10 -0.02 33.19
N PHE A 912 -46.75 0.54 34.23
CA PHE A 912 -46.76 1.98 34.53
C PHE A 912 -45.88 2.38 35.73
N VAL A 913 -44.87 1.56 36.05
CA VAL A 913 -43.86 1.85 37.10
C VAL A 913 -43.11 3.15 36.79
N ASN A 914 -42.86 3.45 35.51
CA ASN A 914 -42.30 4.72 35.05
C ASN A 914 -42.64 4.95 33.55
N GLU A 915 -42.33 6.15 33.06
CA GLU A 915 -42.60 6.55 31.67
C GLU A 915 -41.84 5.72 30.62
N GLU A 916 -40.58 5.33 30.86
CA GLU A 916 -39.81 4.50 29.93
C GLU A 916 -40.48 3.14 29.72
N GLN A 917 -40.82 2.45 30.80
CA GLN A 917 -41.43 1.12 30.75
C GLN A 917 -42.82 1.16 30.07
N ALA A 918 -43.64 2.18 30.38
CA ALA A 918 -44.95 2.34 29.75
C ALA A 918 -44.84 2.63 28.25
N ARG A 919 -43.88 3.47 27.83
CA ARG A 919 -43.59 3.73 26.41
C ARG A 919 -43.13 2.49 25.67
N ILE A 920 -42.19 1.73 26.24
CA ILE A 920 -41.73 0.45 25.68
C ILE A 920 -42.91 -0.51 25.52
N PHE A 921 -43.73 -0.69 26.56
CA PHE A 921 -44.89 -1.58 26.52
C PHE A 921 -45.91 -1.19 25.44
N VAL A 922 -46.34 0.08 25.40
CA VAL A 922 -47.32 0.57 24.41
C VAL A 922 -46.75 0.50 22.98
N GLY A 923 -45.46 0.83 22.80
CA GLY A 923 -44.78 0.70 21.51
C GLY A 923 -44.65 -0.75 21.04
N SER A 924 -44.40 -1.71 21.94
CA SER A 924 -44.39 -3.14 21.63
C SER A 924 -45.79 -3.65 21.24
N VAL A 925 -46.84 -3.26 21.97
CA VAL A 925 -48.25 -3.54 21.62
C VAL A 925 -48.59 -2.98 20.24
N ALA A 926 -48.24 -1.72 19.96
CA ALA A 926 -48.47 -1.10 18.66
C ALA A 926 -47.72 -1.82 17.53
N ASN A 927 -46.47 -2.23 17.73
CA ASN A 927 -45.70 -2.98 16.74
C ASN A 927 -46.24 -4.41 16.52
N ALA A 928 -46.76 -5.05 17.56
CA ALA A 928 -47.36 -6.37 17.51
C ALA A 928 -48.78 -6.39 16.89
N LEU A 929 -49.44 -5.24 16.72
CA LEU A 929 -50.71 -5.12 16.01
C LEU A 929 -50.53 -4.99 14.49
N VAL A 930 -51.40 -5.66 13.72
CA VAL A 930 -51.57 -5.37 12.28
C VAL A 930 -52.17 -3.96 12.08
N PRO A 931 -51.96 -3.31 10.92
CA PRO A 931 -52.65 -2.08 10.54
C PRO A 931 -54.18 -2.24 10.69
N GLY A 932 -54.86 -1.30 11.34
CA GLY A 932 -56.30 -1.40 11.64
C GLY A 932 -56.68 -2.30 12.84
N GLY A 933 -55.73 -2.99 13.48
CA GLY A 933 -55.96 -3.82 14.67
C GLY A 933 -56.27 -3.03 15.95
N GLY A 934 -56.72 -3.71 17.01
CA GLY A 934 -57.17 -3.07 18.26
C GLY A 934 -56.39 -3.42 19.52
N PHE A 935 -56.12 -2.44 20.38
CA PHE A 935 -55.64 -2.65 21.76
C PHE A 935 -56.74 -2.25 22.75
N LEU A 936 -57.20 -3.16 23.60
CA LEU A 936 -58.27 -2.89 24.57
C LEU A 936 -57.96 -3.46 25.97
N GLY A 937 -58.59 -2.90 26.99
CA GLY A 937 -58.35 -3.35 28.36
C GLY A 937 -59.18 -2.63 29.40
N LEU A 938 -58.88 -2.92 30.67
CA LEU A 938 -59.44 -2.26 31.84
C LEU A 938 -58.32 -1.71 32.73
N PHE A 939 -58.60 -0.62 33.44
CA PHE A 939 -57.73 -0.07 34.48
C PHE A 939 -58.54 0.55 35.62
N ILE A 940 -57.84 0.88 36.71
CA ILE A 940 -58.40 1.61 37.85
C ILE A 940 -58.16 3.10 37.60
N ASP A 941 -59.23 3.88 37.49
CA ASP A 941 -59.17 5.33 37.31
C ASP A 941 -58.79 5.98 38.65
N ALA A 942 -57.48 6.23 38.79
CA ALA A 942 -56.88 6.65 40.05
C ALA A 942 -57.24 8.09 40.43
N ASP A 943 -57.62 8.94 39.47
CA ASP A 943 -58.11 10.30 39.72
C ASP A 943 -59.42 10.27 40.51
N ILE A 944 -60.32 9.33 40.20
CA ILE A 944 -61.59 9.15 40.91
C ILE A 944 -61.35 8.74 42.37
N LEU A 945 -60.41 7.82 42.62
CA LEU A 945 -60.04 7.41 43.98
C LEU A 945 -59.34 8.54 44.74
N HIS A 946 -58.38 9.22 44.13
CA HIS A 946 -57.66 10.33 44.74
C HIS A 946 -58.60 11.50 45.11
N ALA A 947 -59.60 11.79 44.27
CA ALA A 947 -60.61 12.80 44.53
C ALA A 947 -61.51 12.50 45.75
N ARG A 948 -61.57 11.24 46.23
CA ARG A 948 -62.25 10.88 47.49
C ARG A 948 -61.39 11.11 48.75
N GLY A 949 -60.10 11.42 48.59
CA GLY A 949 -59.16 11.72 49.67
C GLY A 949 -58.11 10.62 49.92
N LYS A 950 -57.14 10.90 50.81
CA LYS A 950 -55.97 10.03 51.09
C LYS A 950 -56.31 8.60 51.50
N THR A 951 -57.44 8.42 52.18
CA THR A 951 -57.97 7.11 52.55
C THR A 951 -59.46 7.07 52.23
N PHE A 952 -59.86 6.15 51.36
CA PHE A 952 -61.25 5.85 51.04
C PHE A 952 -61.54 4.40 51.43
N SER A 953 -62.73 4.12 51.95
CA SER A 953 -63.14 2.76 52.34
C SER A 953 -64.66 2.64 52.35
N ASN A 954 -65.18 1.62 51.66
CA ASN A 954 -66.52 1.08 51.86
C ASN A 954 -66.42 -0.44 52.10
N SER A 955 -67.52 -1.20 52.05
CA SER A 955 -67.48 -2.66 52.28
C SER A 955 -66.85 -3.46 51.13
N ILE A 956 -66.65 -2.84 49.96
CA ILE A 956 -66.20 -3.50 48.74
C ILE A 956 -64.77 -3.12 48.35
N VAL A 957 -64.38 -1.87 48.60
CA VAL A 957 -63.06 -1.35 48.24
C VAL A 957 -62.52 -0.39 49.29
N GLN A 958 -61.24 -0.52 49.58
CA GLN A 958 -60.44 0.39 50.38
C GLN A 958 -59.22 0.83 49.56
N SER A 959 -58.91 2.13 49.55
CA SER A 959 -57.70 2.67 48.92
C SER A 959 -56.94 3.60 49.86
N LYS A 960 -55.61 3.52 49.86
CA LYS A 960 -54.69 4.34 50.67
C LYS A 960 -53.64 4.97 49.76
N TRP A 961 -53.38 6.26 49.96
CA TRP A 961 -52.37 7.05 49.27
C TRP A 961 -51.30 7.55 50.26
N GLU A 962 -50.05 7.65 49.82
CA GLU A 962 -49.00 8.32 50.59
C GLU A 962 -49.24 9.84 50.70
N ASP A 963 -48.66 10.47 51.73
CA ASP A 963 -48.97 11.85 52.09
C ASP A 963 -48.66 12.90 51.02
N SER A 964 -47.75 12.59 50.08
CA SER A 964 -47.34 13.42 48.95
C SER A 964 -47.68 12.84 47.57
N ALA A 965 -48.33 11.67 47.51
CA ALA A 965 -48.64 11.02 46.25
C ALA A 965 -49.71 11.81 45.47
N VAL A 966 -49.51 11.91 44.16
CA VAL A 966 -50.49 12.48 43.20
C VAL A 966 -50.79 11.44 42.12
N PRO A 967 -51.97 11.48 41.46
CA PRO A 967 -52.31 10.54 40.39
C PRO A 967 -51.49 10.86 39.13
N ARG A 968 -50.26 10.34 39.07
CA ARG A 968 -49.31 10.47 37.96
C ARG A 968 -48.53 9.18 37.80
N ILE A 969 -48.10 8.89 36.57
CA ILE A 969 -47.16 7.80 36.28
C ILE A 969 -45.90 7.93 37.14
N GLY A 970 -45.36 6.78 37.60
CA GLY A 970 -44.28 6.74 38.60
C GLY A 970 -44.76 6.67 40.05
N ASN A 971 -46.03 7.01 40.34
CA ASN A 971 -46.62 6.86 41.66
C ASN A 971 -47.54 5.63 41.73
N HIS A 972 -47.74 5.13 42.95
CA HIS A 972 -48.63 4.03 43.27
C HIS A 972 -49.61 4.40 44.39
N PHE A 973 -50.63 3.56 44.57
CA PHE A 973 -51.52 3.57 45.73
C PHE A 973 -51.82 2.13 46.14
N THR A 974 -52.18 1.94 47.40
CA THR A 974 -52.58 0.62 47.91
C THR A 974 -54.09 0.45 47.78
N ILE A 975 -54.55 -0.70 47.30
CA ILE A 975 -55.97 -1.05 47.20
C ILE A 975 -56.25 -2.44 47.78
N THR A 976 -57.35 -2.56 48.52
CA THR A 976 -57.93 -3.82 48.98
C THR A 976 -59.35 -3.90 48.42
N VAL A 977 -59.70 -5.03 47.79
CA VAL A 977 -61.05 -5.31 47.29
C VAL A 977 -61.64 -6.45 48.12
N GLU A 978 -62.98 -6.53 48.25
CA GLU A 978 -63.69 -7.50 49.09
C GLU A 978 -63.13 -8.93 48.94
N GLY A 979 -62.37 -9.38 49.94
CA GLY A 979 -61.72 -10.69 49.97
C GLY A 979 -60.80 -10.98 48.77
N GLU A 980 -60.11 -9.95 48.28
CA GLU A 980 -58.78 -10.02 47.67
C GLU A 980 -57.76 -9.54 48.73
N GLU A 981 -56.47 -9.84 48.55
CA GLU A 981 -55.42 -9.32 49.43
C GLU A 981 -55.12 -7.83 49.12
N GLU A 982 -54.56 -7.13 50.11
CA GLU A 982 -54.10 -5.74 49.93
C GLU A 982 -52.93 -5.69 48.94
N ARG A 983 -53.05 -4.92 47.86
CA ARG A 983 -52.05 -4.83 46.79
C ARG A 983 -51.70 -3.40 46.42
N GLU A 984 -50.47 -3.21 45.96
CA GLU A 984 -49.95 -1.97 45.40
C GLU A 984 -50.31 -1.87 43.90
N VAL A 985 -50.77 -0.70 43.45
CA VAL A 985 -51.18 -0.45 42.07
C VAL A 985 -50.55 0.85 41.57
N ASN A 986 -49.73 0.75 40.52
CA ASN A 986 -49.20 1.94 39.84
C ASN A 986 -50.34 2.71 39.15
N VAL A 987 -50.25 4.03 39.15
CA VAL A 987 -51.24 4.89 38.50
C VAL A 987 -51.13 4.77 36.98
N VAL A 988 -52.28 4.61 36.31
CA VAL A 988 -52.42 4.62 34.85
C VAL A 988 -53.19 5.88 34.43
N PRO A 989 -52.53 7.00 34.08
CA PRO A 989 -53.22 8.21 33.65
C PRO A 989 -53.76 8.04 32.22
N MET A 990 -55.06 8.25 32.01
CA MET A 990 -55.69 8.06 30.69
C MET A 990 -55.09 8.99 29.63
N ASP A 991 -54.85 10.26 29.96
CA ASP A 991 -54.29 11.24 29.03
C ASP A 991 -52.88 10.86 28.57
N PHE A 992 -52.06 10.30 29.46
CA PHE A 992 -50.74 9.78 29.12
C PHE A 992 -50.83 8.54 28.22
N LEU A 993 -51.73 7.60 28.54
CA LEU A 993 -51.96 6.41 27.71
C LEU A 993 -52.45 6.80 26.29
N ILE A 994 -53.32 7.81 26.17
CA ILE A 994 -53.73 8.37 24.87
C ILE A 994 -52.55 9.01 24.14
N ALA A 995 -51.75 9.84 24.81
CA ALA A 995 -50.60 10.50 24.20
C ALA A 995 -49.60 9.50 23.62
N VAL A 996 -49.16 8.53 24.43
CA VAL A 996 -48.20 7.50 24.00
C VAL A 996 -48.81 6.58 22.92
N ALA A 997 -50.08 6.22 23.01
CA ALA A 997 -50.75 5.47 21.94
C ALA A 997 -50.76 6.24 20.61
N THR A 998 -50.97 7.56 20.67
CA THR A 998 -50.98 8.44 19.48
C THR A 998 -49.58 8.53 18.84
N GLU A 999 -48.52 8.60 19.64
CA GLU A 999 -47.13 8.59 19.13
C GLU A 999 -46.81 7.35 18.29
N TYR A 1000 -47.38 6.19 18.65
CA TYR A 1000 -47.23 4.93 17.92
C TYR A 1000 -48.32 4.65 16.87
N GLY A 1001 -49.09 5.66 16.45
CA GLY A 1001 -50.10 5.53 15.39
C GLY A 1001 -51.33 4.71 15.80
N MET A 1002 -51.80 4.91 17.04
CA MET A 1002 -53.05 4.34 17.53
C MET A 1002 -54.01 5.44 17.98
N THR A 1003 -55.24 5.41 17.47
CA THR A 1003 -56.30 6.38 17.77
C THR A 1003 -57.27 5.83 18.83
N VAL A 1004 -57.69 6.68 19.76
CA VAL A 1004 -58.60 6.28 20.85
C VAL A 1004 -60.04 6.07 20.36
N MET A 1005 -60.64 4.94 20.72
CA MET A 1005 -62.03 4.61 20.44
C MET A 1005 -62.91 5.20 21.56
N THR A 1006 -63.31 6.46 21.43
CA THR A 1006 -63.96 7.22 22.52
C THR A 1006 -65.21 6.56 23.07
N GLU A 1007 -66.00 5.86 22.25
CA GLU A 1007 -67.17 5.11 22.75
C GLU A 1007 -66.82 3.90 23.64
N ALA A 1008 -65.60 3.37 23.55
CA ALA A 1008 -65.12 2.26 24.37
C ALA A 1008 -64.47 2.72 25.69
N CYS A 1009 -64.34 4.04 25.91
CA CYS A 1009 -63.64 4.62 27.07
C CYS A 1009 -64.62 5.03 28.19
N GLN A 1010 -65.35 4.06 28.74
CA GLN A 1010 -66.44 4.26 29.71
C GLN A 1010 -66.10 3.69 31.09
N THR A 1011 -66.80 4.12 32.15
CA THR A 1011 -66.72 3.39 33.43
C THR A 1011 -67.46 2.05 33.32
N LEU A 1012 -67.14 1.09 34.19
CA LEU A 1012 -67.90 -0.16 34.27
C LEU A 1012 -69.35 0.09 34.69
N GLY A 1013 -69.61 1.13 35.48
CA GLY A 1013 -70.98 1.59 35.79
C GLY A 1013 -71.76 1.96 34.54
N ASP A 1014 -71.20 2.82 33.69
CA ASP A 1014 -71.81 3.24 32.41
C ASP A 1014 -72.12 2.05 31.48
N LEU A 1015 -71.20 1.08 31.40
CA LEU A 1015 -71.37 -0.12 30.57
C LEU A 1015 -72.52 -1.01 31.06
N VAL A 1016 -72.68 -1.14 32.38
CA VAL A 1016 -73.76 -1.91 33.00
C VAL A 1016 -75.12 -1.22 32.84
N GLU A 1017 -75.20 0.10 33.06
CA GLU A 1017 -76.45 0.86 32.91
C GLU A 1017 -76.98 0.86 31.47
N LYS A 1018 -76.10 0.64 30.48
CA LYS A 1018 -76.43 0.55 29.05
C LYS A 1018 -76.73 -0.88 28.57
N ASP A 1019 -76.60 -1.91 29.40
CA ASP A 1019 -76.90 -3.29 29.03
C ASP A 1019 -78.38 -3.63 29.27
N PRO A 1020 -79.20 -3.81 28.22
CA PRO A 1020 -80.63 -4.12 28.37
C PRO A 1020 -80.89 -5.50 28.99
N ASN A 1021 -79.87 -6.35 29.12
CA ASN A 1021 -79.97 -7.69 29.71
C ASN A 1021 -79.55 -7.72 31.20
N TRP A 1022 -79.07 -6.60 31.75
CA TRP A 1022 -78.61 -6.55 33.13
C TRP A 1022 -79.76 -6.26 34.10
N THR A 1023 -80.18 -7.30 34.84
CA THR A 1023 -81.37 -7.25 35.71
C THR A 1023 -81.08 -6.97 37.20
N LYS A 1024 -79.80 -6.97 37.62
CA LYS A 1024 -79.41 -6.77 39.02
C LYS A 1024 -79.11 -5.30 39.31
N VAL A 1025 -79.99 -4.61 40.03
CA VAL A 1025 -79.70 -3.23 40.47
C VAL A 1025 -78.51 -3.24 41.45
N PRO A 1026 -77.38 -2.55 41.15
CA PRO A 1026 -76.25 -2.53 42.07
C PRO A 1026 -76.52 -1.64 43.29
N SER A 1027 -75.96 -2.02 44.43
CA SER A 1027 -75.96 -1.24 45.67
C SER A 1027 -75.21 0.10 45.50
N ALA A 1028 -75.35 1.02 46.45
CA ALA A 1028 -74.63 2.30 46.39
C ALA A 1028 -73.10 2.10 46.37
N GLU A 1029 -72.59 1.20 47.22
CA GLU A 1029 -71.17 0.89 47.33
C GLU A 1029 -70.66 0.10 46.11
N GLU A 1030 -71.50 -0.77 45.53
CA GLU A 1030 -71.19 -1.48 44.27
C GLU A 1030 -71.03 -0.48 43.13
N ARG A 1031 -71.88 0.55 43.03
CA ARG A 1031 -71.75 1.61 42.00
C ARG A 1031 -70.48 2.43 42.16
N GLU A 1032 -70.04 2.71 43.39
CA GLU A 1032 -68.77 3.42 43.61
C GLU A 1032 -67.57 2.62 43.12
N TYR A 1033 -67.53 1.30 43.36
CA TYR A 1033 -66.48 0.43 42.81
C TYR A 1033 -66.53 0.36 41.27
N LEU A 1034 -67.73 0.24 40.69
CA LEU A 1034 -67.91 0.18 39.23
C LEU A 1034 -67.64 1.52 38.53
N GLY A 1035 -67.79 2.65 39.21
CA GLY A 1035 -67.41 3.98 38.71
C GLY A 1035 -65.89 4.22 38.70
N VAL A 1036 -65.12 3.46 39.51
CA VAL A 1036 -63.65 3.55 39.60
C VAL A 1036 -62.95 2.68 38.55
N LEU A 1037 -63.57 1.60 38.08
CA LEU A 1037 -63.03 0.79 36.98
C LEU A 1037 -63.42 1.39 35.62
N ARG A 1038 -62.45 1.50 34.72
CA ARG A 1038 -62.63 2.14 33.41
C ARG A 1038 -62.10 1.25 32.28
N SER A 1039 -62.85 1.17 31.19
CA SER A 1039 -62.42 0.51 29.97
C SER A 1039 -61.69 1.48 29.04
N PHE A 1040 -60.91 0.93 28.12
CA PHE A 1040 -60.38 1.65 26.97
C PHE A 1040 -60.35 0.73 25.74
N ALA A 1041 -60.33 1.35 24.56
CA ALA A 1041 -59.82 0.71 23.36
C ALA A 1041 -59.13 1.74 22.46
N PHE A 1042 -58.11 1.29 21.75
CA PHE A 1042 -57.36 2.01 20.73
C PHE A 1042 -57.40 1.20 19.43
N LYS A 1043 -57.41 1.89 18.30
CA LYS A 1043 -57.30 1.29 16.97
C LYS A 1043 -56.01 1.77 16.31
N LYS A 1044 -55.17 0.84 15.87
CA LYS A 1044 -53.98 1.16 15.07
C LYS A 1044 -54.40 1.69 13.71
N ASP A 1045 -53.70 2.70 13.21
CA ASP A 1045 -53.98 3.29 11.91
C ASP A 1045 -53.79 2.28 10.77
N SER A 1046 -54.41 2.59 9.63
CA SER A 1046 -54.45 1.73 8.44
C SER A 1046 -54.18 2.51 7.17
N THR A 1047 -53.42 3.60 7.26
CA THR A 1047 -52.96 4.35 6.09
C THR A 1047 -51.80 3.62 5.43
N HIS A 1048 -51.75 3.72 4.10
CA HIS A 1048 -50.70 3.13 3.28
C HIS A 1048 -50.16 4.16 2.31
N GLN A 1049 -48.87 4.02 2.00
CA GLN A 1049 -48.28 4.72 0.87
C GLN A 1049 -48.61 3.93 -0.40
N LEU A 1050 -49.28 4.58 -1.34
CA LEU A 1050 -49.45 4.05 -2.70
C LEU A 1050 -48.09 4.04 -3.40
N PRO A 1051 -47.74 2.97 -4.15
CA PRO A 1051 -46.54 2.98 -4.99
C PRO A 1051 -46.62 4.16 -5.97
N SER A 1052 -45.60 5.02 -5.97
CA SER A 1052 -45.57 6.18 -6.85
C SER A 1052 -45.47 5.74 -8.31
N THR A 1053 -46.57 5.81 -9.07
CA THR A 1053 -46.65 5.36 -10.46
C THR A 1053 -45.94 6.27 -11.47
N GLN A 1054 -45.13 7.21 -11.00
CA GLN A 1054 -44.20 7.96 -11.82
C GLN A 1054 -42.77 7.58 -11.44
N PRO A 1055 -41.89 7.24 -12.40
CA PRO A 1055 -40.46 7.27 -12.15
C PRO A 1055 -40.09 8.71 -11.85
N SER A 1056 -39.82 9.02 -10.59
CA SER A 1056 -39.19 10.28 -10.24
C SER A 1056 -37.86 10.32 -11.00
N LYS A 1057 -37.72 11.30 -11.90
CA LYS A 1057 -36.38 11.75 -12.27
C LYS A 1057 -35.77 12.29 -10.99
N VAL A 1058 -35.01 11.46 -10.29
CA VAL A 1058 -34.24 11.86 -9.12
C VAL A 1058 -33.35 13.01 -9.59
N GLN A 1059 -33.73 14.24 -9.21
CA GLN A 1059 -32.82 15.35 -9.26
C GLN A 1059 -31.67 15.02 -8.31
N ASN A 1060 -30.45 15.31 -8.74
CA ASN A 1060 -29.25 15.16 -7.92
C ASN A 1060 -29.29 16.17 -6.76
N ASP A 1061 -30.06 15.89 -5.72
CA ASP A 1061 -29.84 16.49 -4.41
C ASP A 1061 -28.70 15.72 -3.74
N SER A 1062 -27.49 16.19 -4.03
CA SER A 1062 -26.30 15.88 -3.27
C SER A 1062 -26.50 16.30 -1.80
N ARG A 1063 -26.72 15.31 -0.93
CA ARG A 1063 -26.50 15.44 0.51
C ARG A 1063 -25.63 14.27 0.98
N ASN A 1064 -24.35 14.61 1.08
CA ASN A 1064 -23.21 13.98 1.76
C ASN A 1064 -23.41 12.55 2.27
#